data_AF-A0A9N7VYB3-F1
#
_entry.id   AF-A0A9N7VYB3-F1
#
_cell.length_a   1.000
_cell.length_b   1.000
_cell.length_c   1.000
_cell.angle_alpha   90.00
_cell.angle_beta   90.00
_cell.angle_gamma   90.00
#
_symmetry.space_group_name_H-M   'P 1'
#
loop_
_entity.id
_entity.type
_entity.pdbx_description
1 polymer ?
#
loop_
_entity_poly.entity_id
_entity_poly.type
_entity_poly.pdbx_seq_one_letter_code
_entity_poly.pdbx_strand_id
1 'polypeptide(L)'
;MLEEFKTSSQVTDSERVHLLQEKENLLAIQRKVCNEKEELLREMEEIKEKLQTSAEQLCQANEKFKEASSSFEQEKQVFRLQNSETEMALHAIRKEKMSLDSALEQQKMDYERLAGEKGELEEKHTKAVSEKSLLSLERDKLASDVRLTKDEMDSCSRSNADLIQEKSHLSTLLEENKRQKDEVEAEVTSLKREKAELQNELQKQNSDIENLEKGKRELVQEHGKLKMDFEKTNLELVQQLDNLKQNGDRLRSLQTEADKEVQSLQKKNQGLLQEIQESKAQTESMTDAKQLLETQLQAEASERTKEGSHKDGLSKQIDELQKTLSKATQENTELSSNLKNADEQNKSFIVDKEALETQLKQREKETSHLTEDKEQLLSKLEEMGKQMTLLTTEKEDLLAAQCKVEQDVSSLRANKENWLTERSRLLEEMEKMQVSQKQLEVDVKALQTDKDVLEKQYRNAVAEVSASAAVKEEISSSVSGLTAQKNSLQVERDEALQEVRQLESQLKNATESSGKTAEALEQLAKEKASLIQEKNEATSLLVELRSSQKETDTRLETLKKENAKHLEDLKVSKDQLHTESQKLKSLCQEIEGLKEAVSMKSQSLQTLQDENNKLTQELDNNHRDQSDVSKLKDGQTKLKQQLGQLKQSESTLKEQLDKEKAALQQSIHKNSALISEKDQQMENLRSELTALRGESVSAKTLQGTIQSLERDKANLQERVQRLEKDLAAGPENINNSSGDAASDQSREDKEISDSQIEFLNSVIVDLQKKNKELKDKLEKMAEAALNGNNPSELDNYDGDGQEPAKKKLPPRLFCDICDCFDLHDTEDCPTQMQMPDSPQHTTYHGSKGEDRAYCDICEVFGHWTDSCTDDQTF
;
A
#
# COMPACT_ATOMS: atom_id res chain seq x y z
N MET A 1 -147.78 -121.92 -21.08
CA MET A 1 -146.88 -121.01 -20.34
C MET A 1 -146.01 -121.71 -19.29
N LEU A 2 -146.54 -122.51 -18.35
CA LEU A 2 -145.68 -123.14 -17.31
C LEU A 2 -144.96 -124.44 -17.75
N GLU A 3 -145.36 -125.05 -18.88
CA GLU A 3 -144.63 -126.19 -19.46
C GLU A 3 -143.51 -125.78 -20.44
N GLU A 4 -143.65 -124.64 -21.12
CA GLU A 4 -142.63 -124.12 -22.07
C GLU A 4 -141.31 -123.73 -21.38
N PHE A 5 -141.33 -123.54 -20.05
CA PHE A 5 -140.11 -123.29 -19.27
C PHE A 5 -139.27 -124.55 -18.98
N LYS A 6 -139.78 -125.76 -19.22
CA LYS A 6 -139.05 -127.02 -18.93
C LYS A 6 -138.19 -127.54 -20.08
N THR A 7 -138.41 -127.08 -21.31
CA THR A 7 -137.67 -127.55 -22.50
C THR A 7 -136.48 -126.67 -22.87
N SER A 8 -136.33 -125.48 -22.25
CA SER A 8 -135.30 -124.49 -22.59
C SER A 8 -134.07 -124.47 -21.65
N SER A 9 -134.00 -125.34 -20.63
CA SER A 9 -132.94 -125.29 -19.60
C SER A 9 -132.06 -126.54 -19.52
N GLN A 10 -132.03 -127.37 -20.56
CA GLN A 10 -130.99 -128.40 -20.73
C GLN A 10 -129.81 -127.82 -21.50
N VAL A 11 -129.04 -126.95 -20.82
CA VAL A 11 -127.68 -126.61 -21.24
C VAL A 11 -126.90 -127.92 -21.29
N THR A 12 -126.40 -128.29 -22.46
CA THR A 12 -125.66 -129.53 -22.65
C THR A 12 -124.34 -129.48 -21.87
N ASP A 13 -123.80 -130.63 -21.46
CA ASP A 13 -122.51 -130.66 -20.77
C ASP A 13 -121.37 -130.07 -21.64
N SER A 14 -121.52 -130.11 -22.97
CA SER A 14 -120.63 -129.43 -23.93
C SER A 14 -120.65 -127.89 -23.76
N GLU A 15 -121.83 -127.28 -23.72
CA GLU A 15 -121.97 -125.83 -23.50
C GLU A 15 -121.51 -125.44 -22.10
N ARG A 16 -121.75 -126.28 -21.09
CA ARG A 16 -121.26 -126.07 -19.72
C ARG A 16 -119.73 -126.10 -19.66
N VAL A 17 -119.08 -127.02 -20.37
CA VAL A 17 -117.62 -127.08 -20.49
C VAL A 17 -117.08 -125.88 -21.27
N HIS A 18 -117.74 -125.45 -22.35
CA HIS A 18 -117.36 -124.25 -23.09
C HIS A 18 -117.42 -122.99 -22.21
N LEU A 19 -118.50 -122.78 -21.46
CA LEU A 19 -118.65 -121.63 -20.55
C LEU A 19 -117.66 -121.68 -19.38
N LEU A 20 -117.25 -122.87 -18.92
CA LEU A 20 -116.17 -123.01 -17.94
C LEU A 20 -114.81 -122.65 -18.54
N GLN A 21 -114.49 -123.12 -19.75
CA GLN A 21 -113.26 -122.76 -20.45
C GLN A 21 -113.19 -121.26 -20.76
N GLU A 22 -114.30 -120.67 -21.19
CA GLU A 22 -114.40 -119.22 -21.45
C GLU A 22 -114.23 -118.41 -20.17
N LYS A 23 -114.82 -118.85 -19.05
CA LYS A 23 -114.59 -118.26 -17.72
C LYS A 23 -113.13 -118.38 -17.28
N GLU A 24 -112.47 -119.51 -17.50
CA GLU A 24 -111.04 -119.67 -17.18
C GLU A 24 -110.14 -118.80 -18.08
N ASN A 25 -110.47 -118.67 -19.37
CA ASN A 25 -109.79 -117.77 -20.29
C ASN A 25 -109.94 -116.30 -19.84
N LEU A 26 -111.15 -115.87 -19.46
CA LEU A 26 -111.42 -114.54 -18.91
C LEU A 26 -110.68 -114.30 -17.58
N LEU A 27 -110.61 -115.29 -16.69
CA LEU A 27 -109.82 -115.21 -15.45
C LEU A 27 -108.31 -115.18 -15.73
N ALA A 28 -107.81 -115.86 -16.76
CA ALA A 28 -106.42 -115.78 -17.18
C ALA A 28 -106.08 -114.39 -17.76
N ILE A 29 -106.97 -113.82 -18.58
CA ILE A 29 -106.86 -112.44 -19.08
C ILE A 29 -106.91 -111.45 -17.90
N GLN A 30 -107.82 -111.62 -16.95
CA GLN A 30 -107.91 -110.76 -15.77
C GLN A 30 -106.62 -110.81 -14.94
N ARG A 31 -106.06 -111.99 -14.67
CA ARG A 31 -104.76 -112.14 -13.99
C ARG A 31 -103.64 -111.45 -14.77
N LYS A 32 -103.58 -111.62 -16.09
CA LYS A 32 -102.57 -110.97 -16.94
C LYS A 32 -102.66 -109.44 -16.85
N VAL A 33 -103.87 -108.87 -16.98
CA VAL A 33 -104.10 -107.43 -16.87
C VAL A 33 -103.85 -106.90 -15.46
N CYS A 34 -104.11 -107.67 -14.41
CA CYS A 34 -103.70 -107.31 -13.05
C CYS A 34 -102.17 -107.27 -12.91
N ASN A 35 -101.46 -108.29 -13.40
CA ASN A 35 -100.00 -108.33 -13.35
C ASN A 35 -99.38 -107.17 -14.15
N GLU A 36 -99.88 -106.89 -15.36
CA GLU A 36 -99.45 -105.77 -16.21
C GLU A 36 -99.72 -104.42 -15.53
N LYS A 37 -100.85 -104.27 -14.85
CA LYS A 37 -101.16 -103.08 -14.05
C LYS A 37 -100.20 -102.91 -12.86
N GLU A 38 -99.90 -104.00 -12.15
CA GLU A 38 -98.94 -103.98 -11.03
C GLU A 38 -97.51 -103.69 -11.52
N GLU A 39 -97.15 -104.15 -12.72
CA GLU A 39 -95.89 -103.85 -13.39
C GLU A 39 -95.78 -102.38 -13.76
N LEU A 40 -96.78 -101.82 -14.46
CA LEU A 40 -96.86 -100.40 -14.75
C LEU A 40 -96.86 -99.52 -13.50
N LEU A 41 -97.46 -99.98 -12.39
CA LEU A 41 -97.39 -99.26 -11.10
C LEU A 41 -95.99 -99.29 -10.48
N ARG A 42 -95.24 -100.39 -10.61
CA ARG A 42 -93.82 -100.45 -10.21
C ARG A 42 -92.96 -99.52 -11.08
N GLU A 43 -93.14 -99.56 -12.40
CA GLU A 43 -92.44 -98.68 -13.33
C GLU A 43 -92.74 -97.19 -13.07
N MET A 44 -94.00 -96.83 -12.81
CA MET A 44 -94.39 -95.46 -12.47
C MET A 44 -93.72 -94.97 -11.17
N GLU A 45 -93.64 -95.80 -10.14
CA GLU A 45 -93.01 -95.44 -8.87
C GLU A 45 -91.47 -95.36 -9.02
N GLU A 46 -90.84 -96.28 -9.76
CA GLU A 46 -89.41 -96.23 -10.07
C GLU A 46 -89.04 -94.99 -10.92
N ILE A 47 -89.88 -94.61 -11.89
CA ILE A 47 -89.72 -93.36 -12.65
C ILE A 47 -89.87 -92.13 -11.75
N LYS A 48 -90.78 -92.18 -10.77
CA LYS A 48 -91.01 -91.11 -9.78
C LYS A 48 -89.84 -90.95 -8.81
N GLU A 49 -89.25 -92.04 -8.31
CA GLU A 49 -88.02 -92.02 -7.51
C GLU A 49 -86.82 -91.49 -8.31
N LYS A 50 -86.66 -91.91 -9.57
CA LYS A 50 -85.63 -91.37 -10.49
C LYS A 50 -85.82 -89.89 -10.79
N LEU A 51 -87.07 -89.43 -10.95
CA LEU A 51 -87.39 -88.02 -11.17
C LEU A 51 -87.09 -87.18 -9.92
N GLN A 52 -87.45 -87.67 -8.73
CA GLN A 52 -87.16 -86.99 -7.47
C GLN A 52 -85.66 -86.89 -7.22
N THR A 53 -84.91 -88.00 -7.32
CA THR A 53 -83.45 -88.00 -7.11
C THR A 53 -82.73 -87.14 -8.16
N SER A 54 -83.20 -87.09 -9.41
CA SER A 54 -82.69 -86.17 -10.42
C SER A 54 -82.98 -84.70 -10.10
N ALA A 55 -84.17 -84.38 -9.57
CA ALA A 55 -84.52 -83.03 -9.12
C ALA A 55 -83.68 -82.59 -7.90
N GLU A 56 -83.46 -83.47 -6.93
CA GLU A 56 -82.60 -83.22 -5.77
C GLU A 56 -81.13 -82.97 -6.19
N GLN A 57 -80.62 -83.75 -7.15
CA GLN A 57 -79.29 -83.53 -7.74
C GLN A 57 -79.20 -82.19 -8.49
N LEU A 58 -80.24 -81.80 -9.24
CA LEU A 58 -80.31 -80.50 -9.91
C LEU A 58 -80.36 -79.34 -8.91
N CYS A 59 -81.08 -79.47 -7.80
CA CYS A 59 -81.09 -78.49 -6.71
C CYS A 59 -79.68 -78.31 -6.12
N GLN A 60 -79.01 -79.41 -5.72
CA GLN A 60 -77.64 -79.34 -5.17
C GLN A 60 -76.62 -78.79 -6.17
N ALA A 61 -76.77 -79.10 -7.47
CA ALA A 61 -75.89 -78.55 -8.51
C ALA A 61 -76.11 -77.03 -8.70
N ASN A 62 -77.37 -76.57 -8.64
CA ASN A 62 -77.73 -75.15 -8.72
C ASN A 62 -77.25 -74.36 -7.49
N GLU A 63 -77.29 -74.95 -6.29
CA GLU A 63 -76.74 -74.36 -5.07
C GLU A 63 -75.22 -74.20 -5.17
N LYS A 64 -74.49 -75.26 -5.52
CA LYS A 64 -73.03 -75.20 -5.76
C LYS A 64 -72.65 -74.20 -6.86
N PHE A 65 -73.46 -74.07 -7.90
CA PHE A 65 -73.26 -73.07 -8.96
C PHE A 65 -73.45 -71.63 -8.44
N LYS A 66 -74.43 -71.38 -7.57
CA LYS A 66 -74.62 -70.07 -6.92
C LYS A 66 -73.48 -69.75 -5.96
N GLU A 67 -73.03 -70.72 -5.15
CA GLU A 67 -71.88 -70.58 -4.25
C GLU A 67 -70.63 -70.19 -5.05
N ALA A 68 -70.28 -70.97 -6.09
CA ALA A 68 -69.14 -70.67 -6.97
C ALA A 68 -69.27 -69.29 -7.65
N SER A 69 -70.47 -68.93 -8.14
CA SER A 69 -70.73 -67.61 -8.74
C SER A 69 -70.54 -66.47 -7.73
N SER A 70 -70.96 -66.66 -6.47
CA SER A 70 -70.79 -65.67 -5.40
C SER A 70 -69.32 -65.50 -4.99
N SER A 71 -68.57 -66.61 -4.90
CA SER A 71 -67.12 -66.61 -4.65
C SER A 71 -66.37 -65.88 -5.77
N PHE A 72 -66.75 -66.12 -7.03
CA PHE A 72 -66.11 -65.48 -8.18
C PHE A 72 -66.38 -63.96 -8.24
N GLU A 73 -67.59 -63.49 -7.93
CA GLU A 73 -67.83 -62.04 -7.87
C GLU A 73 -67.14 -61.39 -6.65
N GLN A 74 -66.95 -62.10 -5.53
CA GLN A 74 -66.13 -61.62 -4.41
C GLN A 74 -64.64 -61.50 -4.80
N GLU A 75 -64.05 -62.54 -5.39
CA GLU A 75 -62.67 -62.53 -5.90
C GLU A 75 -62.45 -61.39 -6.90
N LYS A 76 -63.40 -61.22 -7.83
CA LYS A 76 -63.44 -60.11 -8.80
C LYS A 76 -63.59 -58.73 -8.17
N GLN A 77 -64.24 -58.60 -7.00
CA GLN A 77 -64.25 -57.34 -6.24
C GLN A 77 -62.89 -57.09 -5.55
N VAL A 78 -62.24 -58.11 -5.01
CA VAL A 78 -60.87 -58.00 -4.46
C VAL A 78 -59.88 -57.57 -5.54
N PHE A 79 -59.91 -58.20 -6.72
CA PHE A 79 -59.05 -57.80 -7.85
C PHE A 79 -59.30 -56.36 -8.32
N ARG A 80 -60.55 -55.89 -8.34
CA ARG A 80 -60.86 -54.47 -8.64
C ARG A 80 -60.24 -53.52 -7.62
N LEU A 81 -60.30 -53.86 -6.33
CA LEU A 81 -59.70 -53.04 -5.27
C LEU A 81 -58.18 -52.99 -5.39
N GLN A 82 -57.53 -54.16 -5.55
CA GLN A 82 -56.08 -54.26 -5.76
C GLN A 82 -55.60 -53.51 -7.02
N ASN A 83 -56.38 -53.54 -8.10
CA ASN A 83 -56.09 -52.75 -9.31
C ASN A 83 -56.17 -51.24 -9.02
N SER A 84 -57.18 -50.78 -8.26
CA SER A 84 -57.29 -49.37 -7.85
C SER A 84 -56.14 -48.94 -6.93
N GLU A 85 -55.72 -49.80 -6.00
CA GLU A 85 -54.59 -49.54 -5.09
C GLU A 85 -53.25 -49.46 -5.84
N THR A 86 -53.04 -50.36 -6.81
CA THR A 86 -51.82 -50.35 -7.65
C THR A 86 -51.81 -49.19 -8.65
N GLU A 87 -52.95 -48.77 -9.20
CA GLU A 87 -53.06 -47.55 -10.00
C GLU A 87 -52.76 -46.29 -9.17
N MET A 88 -53.24 -46.21 -7.93
CA MET A 88 -52.90 -45.13 -6.99
C MET A 88 -51.40 -45.11 -6.65
N ALA A 89 -50.80 -46.27 -6.38
CA ALA A 89 -49.36 -46.38 -6.12
C ALA A 89 -48.52 -45.97 -7.34
N LEU A 90 -48.90 -46.38 -8.55
CA LEU A 90 -48.27 -45.95 -9.79
C LEU A 90 -48.41 -44.44 -10.03
N HIS A 91 -49.54 -43.82 -9.65
CA HIS A 91 -49.70 -42.37 -9.71
C HIS A 91 -48.78 -41.64 -8.71
N ALA A 92 -48.64 -42.16 -7.48
CA ALA A 92 -47.72 -41.62 -6.48
C ALA A 92 -46.26 -41.67 -6.97
N ILE A 93 -45.81 -42.84 -7.46
CA ILE A 93 -44.45 -43.03 -8.00
C ILE A 93 -44.20 -42.12 -9.22
N ARG A 94 -45.18 -41.92 -10.11
CA ARG A 94 -45.07 -40.97 -11.23
C ARG A 94 -44.89 -39.52 -10.74
N LYS A 95 -45.65 -39.11 -9.71
CA LYS A 95 -45.51 -37.77 -9.12
C LYS A 95 -44.14 -37.57 -8.46
N GLU A 96 -43.66 -38.57 -7.72
CA GLU A 96 -42.33 -38.56 -7.11
C GLU A 96 -41.23 -38.49 -8.18
N LYS A 97 -41.33 -39.30 -9.24
CA LYS A 97 -40.42 -39.23 -10.39
C LYS A 97 -40.39 -37.83 -11.01
N MET A 98 -41.54 -37.21 -11.27
CA MET A 98 -41.59 -35.85 -11.82
C MET A 98 -40.94 -34.81 -10.88
N SER A 99 -41.06 -34.99 -9.57
CA SER A 99 -40.38 -34.14 -8.58
C SER A 99 -38.86 -34.33 -8.59
N LEU A 100 -38.38 -35.57 -8.76
CA LEU A 100 -36.96 -35.89 -8.87
C LEU A 100 -36.36 -35.42 -10.19
N ASP A 101 -37.05 -35.63 -11.32
CA ASP A 101 -36.66 -35.13 -12.64
C ASP A 101 -36.52 -33.58 -12.60
N SER A 102 -37.46 -32.89 -11.96
CA SER A 102 -37.41 -31.43 -11.79
C SER A 102 -36.29 -30.95 -10.85
N ALA A 103 -35.97 -31.70 -9.80
CA ALA A 103 -34.87 -31.38 -8.90
C ALA A 103 -33.50 -31.59 -9.58
N LEU A 104 -33.40 -32.61 -10.43
CA LEU A 104 -32.18 -32.92 -11.19
C LEU A 104 -31.87 -31.87 -12.25
N GLU A 105 -32.88 -31.36 -12.98
CA GLU A 105 -32.66 -30.25 -13.92
C GLU A 105 -32.30 -28.95 -13.20
N GLN A 106 -32.89 -28.67 -12.02
CA GLN A 106 -32.48 -27.53 -11.19
C GLN A 106 -31.01 -27.67 -10.74
N GLN A 107 -30.61 -28.84 -10.23
CA GLN A 107 -29.22 -29.10 -9.84
C GLN A 107 -28.26 -28.94 -11.03
N LYS A 108 -28.66 -29.36 -12.24
CA LYS A 108 -27.89 -29.20 -13.47
C LYS A 108 -27.72 -27.72 -13.85
N MET A 109 -28.80 -26.92 -13.81
CA MET A 109 -28.75 -25.47 -14.04
C MET A 109 -27.83 -24.76 -13.02
N ASP A 110 -27.84 -25.20 -11.76
CA ASP A 110 -26.94 -24.67 -10.72
C ASP A 110 -25.48 -25.09 -10.94
N TYR A 111 -25.23 -26.28 -11.48
CA TYR A 111 -23.89 -26.74 -11.86
C TYR A 111 -23.33 -25.97 -13.07
N GLU A 112 -24.17 -25.69 -14.07
CA GLU A 112 -23.82 -24.87 -15.24
C GLU A 112 -23.50 -23.42 -14.81
N ARG A 113 -24.28 -22.86 -13.88
CA ARG A 113 -24.05 -21.54 -13.27
C ARG A 113 -22.70 -21.49 -12.53
N LEU A 114 -22.45 -22.43 -11.63
CA LEU A 114 -21.19 -22.51 -10.86
C LEU A 114 -19.96 -22.73 -11.76
N ALA A 115 -20.11 -23.44 -12.88
CA ALA A 115 -19.06 -23.57 -13.88
C ALA A 115 -18.75 -22.24 -14.58
N GLY A 116 -19.76 -21.41 -14.85
CA GLY A 116 -19.59 -20.03 -15.35
C GLY A 116 -18.90 -19.12 -14.34
N GLU A 117 -19.40 -19.09 -13.10
CA GLU A 117 -18.81 -18.30 -12.00
C GLU A 117 -17.33 -18.70 -11.74
N LYS A 118 -17.01 -20.00 -11.81
CA LYS A 118 -15.63 -20.50 -11.76
C LYS A 118 -14.79 -19.99 -12.93
N GLY A 119 -15.32 -20.00 -14.16
CA GLY A 119 -14.63 -19.50 -15.35
C GLY A 119 -14.28 -18.01 -15.22
N GLU A 120 -15.23 -17.19 -14.77
CA GLU A 120 -14.99 -15.77 -14.48
C GLU A 120 -13.91 -15.57 -13.40
N LEU A 121 -13.88 -16.41 -12.35
CA LEU A 121 -12.85 -16.34 -11.31
C LEU A 121 -11.47 -16.77 -11.83
N GLU A 122 -11.39 -17.76 -12.71
CA GLU A 122 -10.14 -18.17 -13.36
C GLU A 122 -9.62 -17.08 -14.33
N GLU A 123 -10.49 -16.37 -15.05
CA GLU A 123 -10.12 -15.19 -15.85
C GLU A 123 -9.64 -14.03 -14.96
N LYS A 124 -10.40 -13.66 -13.93
CA LYS A 124 -10.01 -12.58 -12.99
C LYS A 124 -8.68 -12.90 -12.28
N HIS A 125 -8.45 -14.15 -11.90
CA HIS A 125 -7.19 -14.60 -11.31
C HIS A 125 -6.03 -14.54 -12.31
N THR A 126 -6.20 -15.03 -13.55
CA THR A 126 -5.13 -14.98 -14.55
C THR A 126 -4.76 -13.56 -14.96
N LYS A 127 -5.74 -12.65 -15.03
CA LYS A 127 -5.52 -11.21 -15.22
C LYS A 127 -4.78 -10.56 -14.05
N ALA A 128 -5.17 -10.85 -12.81
CA ALA A 128 -4.46 -10.36 -11.62
C ALA A 128 -3.01 -10.88 -11.53
N VAL A 129 -2.75 -12.10 -12.01
CA VAL A 129 -1.38 -12.67 -12.09
C VAL A 129 -0.53 -11.98 -13.16
N SER A 130 -1.09 -11.66 -14.35
CA SER A 130 -0.33 -10.93 -15.38
C SER A 130 -0.06 -9.48 -14.98
N GLU A 131 -1.03 -8.79 -14.38
CA GLU A 131 -0.87 -7.45 -13.79
C GLU A 131 0.21 -7.45 -12.69
N LYS A 132 0.20 -8.43 -11.77
CA LYS A 132 1.25 -8.60 -10.76
C LYS A 132 2.63 -8.86 -11.38
N SER A 133 2.70 -9.60 -12.49
CA SER A 133 3.96 -9.85 -13.21
C SER A 133 4.51 -8.57 -13.85
N LEU A 134 3.65 -7.73 -14.44
CA LEU A 134 4.04 -6.44 -14.99
C LEU A 134 4.54 -5.48 -13.90
N LEU A 135 3.82 -5.38 -12.78
CA LEU A 135 4.23 -4.57 -11.63
C LEU A 135 5.55 -5.05 -11.01
N SER A 136 5.85 -6.35 -11.02
CA SER A 136 7.16 -6.86 -10.59
C SER A 136 8.26 -6.43 -11.56
N LEU A 137 8.03 -6.51 -12.87
CA LEU A 137 9.00 -6.08 -13.89
C LEU A 137 9.28 -4.58 -13.82
N GLU A 138 8.23 -3.77 -13.60
CA GLU A 138 8.34 -2.32 -13.41
C GLU A 138 9.10 -1.97 -12.12
N ARG A 139 8.79 -2.64 -11.00
CA ARG A 139 9.56 -2.52 -9.75
C ARG A 139 11.03 -2.87 -9.95
N ASP A 140 11.33 -3.94 -10.68
CA ASP A 140 12.70 -4.42 -10.86
C ASP A 140 13.51 -3.53 -11.82
N LYS A 141 12.83 -2.91 -12.81
CA LYS A 141 13.38 -1.81 -13.62
C LYS A 141 13.66 -0.59 -12.74
N LEU A 142 12.68 -0.10 -11.99
CA LEU A 142 12.81 1.09 -11.14
C LEU A 142 13.92 0.90 -10.08
N ALA A 143 14.04 -0.30 -9.51
CA ALA A 143 15.13 -0.67 -8.62
C ALA A 143 16.51 -0.69 -9.32
N SER A 144 16.56 -0.83 -10.65
CA SER A 144 17.78 -0.66 -11.44
C SER A 144 18.08 0.80 -11.75
N ASP A 145 17.07 1.59 -12.08
CA ASP A 145 17.21 3.03 -12.32
C ASP A 145 17.66 3.76 -11.03
N VAL A 146 17.18 3.31 -9.86
CA VAL A 146 17.64 3.76 -8.53
C VAL A 146 19.09 3.33 -8.21
N ARG A 147 19.58 2.21 -8.76
CA ARG A 147 21.00 1.84 -8.65
C ARG A 147 21.87 2.71 -9.54
N LEU A 148 21.49 2.89 -10.81
CA LEU A 148 22.23 3.71 -11.77
C LEU A 148 22.37 5.16 -11.29
N THR A 149 21.26 5.79 -10.91
CA THR A 149 21.27 7.17 -10.36
C THR A 149 22.08 7.28 -9.07
N LYS A 150 22.14 6.23 -8.24
CA LYS A 150 23.05 6.19 -7.09
C LYS A 150 24.51 6.08 -7.52
N ASP A 151 24.86 5.19 -8.44
CA ASP A 151 26.23 5.02 -8.92
C ASP A 151 26.75 6.30 -9.59
N GLU A 152 25.88 7.01 -10.32
CA GLU A 152 26.12 8.36 -10.87
C GLU A 152 26.33 9.41 -9.77
N MET A 153 25.47 9.45 -8.74
CA MET A 153 25.60 10.36 -7.60
C MET A 153 26.89 10.11 -6.80
N ASP A 154 27.24 8.85 -6.54
CA ASP A 154 28.48 8.45 -5.89
C ASP A 154 29.70 8.81 -6.78
N SER A 155 29.56 8.78 -8.10
CA SER A 155 30.60 9.22 -9.05
C SER A 155 30.78 10.73 -9.06
N CYS A 156 29.68 11.49 -9.12
CA CYS A 156 29.67 12.94 -9.01
C CYS A 156 30.27 13.40 -7.66
N SER A 157 29.95 12.69 -6.57
CA SER A 157 30.49 12.95 -5.24
C SER A 157 32.01 12.73 -5.17
N ARG A 158 32.54 11.69 -5.84
CA ARG A 158 34.00 11.49 -5.99
C ARG A 158 34.64 12.64 -6.77
N SER A 159 34.13 12.96 -7.97
CA SER A 159 34.64 14.05 -8.79
C SER A 159 34.60 15.42 -8.08
N ASN A 160 33.58 15.67 -7.26
CA ASN A 160 33.49 16.87 -6.44
C ASN A 160 34.53 16.89 -5.32
N ALA A 161 34.82 15.75 -4.68
CA ALA A 161 35.91 15.64 -3.71
C ALA A 161 37.28 15.88 -4.36
N ASP A 162 37.52 15.34 -5.56
CA ASP A 162 38.73 15.58 -6.35
C ASP A 162 38.89 17.06 -6.71
N LEU A 163 37.82 17.72 -7.16
CA LEU A 163 37.79 19.16 -7.46
C LEU A 163 37.99 20.03 -6.21
N ILE A 164 37.47 19.62 -5.05
CA ILE A 164 37.73 20.29 -3.77
C ILE A 164 39.21 20.15 -3.37
N GLN A 165 39.80 18.97 -3.58
CA GLN A 165 41.23 18.76 -3.34
C GLN A 165 42.09 19.62 -4.29
N GLU A 166 41.80 19.63 -5.59
CA GLU A 166 42.52 20.47 -6.57
C GLU A 166 42.37 21.96 -6.25
N LYS A 167 41.16 22.44 -5.93
CA LYS A 167 40.91 23.81 -5.46
C LYS A 167 41.70 24.15 -4.20
N SER A 168 41.83 23.22 -3.25
CA SER A 168 42.64 23.42 -2.04
C SER A 168 44.13 23.54 -2.39
N HIS A 169 44.63 22.71 -3.30
CA HIS A 169 46.02 22.76 -3.76
C HIS A 169 46.33 24.07 -4.50
N LEU A 170 45.48 24.46 -5.46
CA LEU A 170 45.59 25.74 -6.16
C LEU A 170 45.53 26.93 -5.20
N SER A 171 44.73 26.86 -4.13
CA SER A 171 44.69 27.90 -3.08
C SER A 171 46.02 27.97 -2.31
N THR A 172 46.63 26.82 -1.95
CA THR A 172 47.96 26.81 -1.31
C THR A 172 49.07 27.32 -2.23
N LEU A 173 49.02 26.99 -3.53
CA LEU A 173 49.96 27.52 -4.51
C LEU A 173 49.80 29.03 -4.72
N LEU A 174 48.56 29.54 -4.72
CA LEU A 174 48.29 30.97 -4.88
C LEU A 174 48.79 31.78 -3.67
N GLU A 175 48.56 31.30 -2.44
CA GLU A 175 49.04 31.98 -1.24
C GLU A 175 50.58 31.90 -1.10
N GLU A 176 51.21 30.80 -1.56
CA GLU A 176 52.68 30.70 -1.65
C GLU A 176 53.27 31.64 -2.73
N ASN A 177 52.64 31.75 -3.90
CA ASN A 177 53.04 32.74 -4.93
C ASN A 177 52.87 34.18 -4.41
N LYS A 178 51.83 34.45 -3.62
CA LYS A 178 51.62 35.74 -2.95
C LYS A 178 52.70 36.01 -1.90
N ARG A 179 53.04 35.03 -1.06
CA ARG A 179 54.15 35.11 -0.11
C ARG A 179 55.48 35.43 -0.81
N GLN A 180 55.79 34.73 -1.90
CA GLN A 180 57.01 34.97 -2.70
C GLN A 180 57.01 36.35 -3.38
N LYS A 181 55.86 36.80 -3.91
CA LYS A 181 55.71 38.16 -4.46
C LYS A 181 55.96 39.23 -3.40
N ASP A 182 55.37 39.07 -2.21
CA ASP A 182 55.50 40.06 -1.14
C ASP A 182 56.93 40.06 -0.55
N GLU A 183 57.62 38.91 -0.54
CA GLU A 183 59.05 38.75 -0.23
C GLU A 183 59.94 39.48 -1.27
N VAL A 184 59.69 39.30 -2.58
CA VAL A 184 60.39 40.02 -3.66
C VAL A 184 60.09 41.52 -3.64
N GLU A 185 58.86 41.95 -3.33
CA GLU A 185 58.54 43.37 -3.16
C GLU A 185 59.28 43.97 -1.96
N ALA A 186 59.41 43.24 -0.85
CA ALA A 186 60.23 43.65 0.29
C ALA A 186 61.71 43.80 -0.10
N GLU A 187 62.32 42.83 -0.78
CA GLU A 187 63.69 42.94 -1.32
C GLU A 187 63.85 44.16 -2.24
N VAL A 188 62.92 44.36 -3.17
CA VAL A 188 62.93 45.50 -4.11
C VAL A 188 62.80 46.84 -3.37
N THR A 189 62.02 46.95 -2.29
CA THR A 189 62.03 48.17 -1.45
C THR A 189 63.36 48.35 -0.69
N SER A 190 64.03 47.26 -0.31
CA SER A 190 65.32 47.33 0.37
C SER A 190 66.43 47.78 -0.58
N LEU A 191 66.53 47.19 -1.77
CA LEU A 191 67.47 47.58 -2.83
C LEU A 191 67.23 49.03 -3.31
N LYS A 192 65.98 49.50 -3.32
CA LYS A 192 65.67 50.92 -3.58
C LYS A 192 66.22 51.85 -2.49
N ARG A 193 66.22 51.43 -1.22
CA ARG A 193 66.77 52.18 -0.09
C ARG A 193 68.30 52.23 -0.15
N GLU A 194 68.94 51.07 -0.31
CA GLU A 194 70.40 50.96 -0.47
C GLU A 194 70.89 51.79 -1.66
N LYS A 195 70.18 51.73 -2.81
CA LYS A 195 70.48 52.59 -3.96
C LYS A 195 70.40 54.09 -3.63
N ALA A 196 69.42 54.51 -2.84
CA ALA A 196 69.27 55.90 -2.44
C ALA A 196 70.41 56.33 -1.47
N GLU A 197 70.80 55.45 -0.54
CA GLU A 197 71.94 55.67 0.37
C GLU A 197 73.26 55.79 -0.39
N LEU A 198 73.52 54.87 -1.35
CA LEU A 198 74.69 54.93 -2.23
C LEU A 198 74.67 56.18 -3.14
N GLN A 199 73.51 56.60 -3.63
CA GLN A 199 73.37 57.82 -4.44
C GLN A 199 73.63 59.09 -3.60
N ASN A 200 73.20 59.12 -2.34
CA ASN A 200 73.48 60.21 -1.41
C ASN A 200 74.97 60.29 -1.07
N GLU A 201 75.63 59.16 -0.81
CA GLU A 201 77.07 59.12 -0.52
C GLU A 201 77.91 59.50 -1.76
N LEU A 202 77.48 59.09 -2.97
CA LEU A 202 78.09 59.55 -4.22
C LEU A 202 77.93 61.07 -4.43
N GLN A 203 76.75 61.63 -4.13
CA GLN A 203 76.53 63.08 -4.18
C GLN A 203 77.42 63.82 -3.18
N LYS A 204 77.56 63.29 -1.96
CA LYS A 204 78.46 63.81 -0.94
C LYS A 204 79.93 63.78 -1.41
N GLN A 205 80.42 62.65 -1.92
CA GLN A 205 81.78 62.55 -2.46
C GLN A 205 82.03 63.51 -3.63
N ASN A 206 81.04 63.74 -4.50
CA ASN A 206 81.16 64.76 -5.56
C ASN A 206 81.29 66.17 -4.97
N SER A 207 80.56 66.50 -3.90
CA SER A 207 80.71 67.80 -3.21
C SER A 207 82.03 67.93 -2.45
N ASP A 208 82.55 66.85 -1.88
CA ASP A 208 83.88 66.82 -1.26
C ASP A 208 84.99 67.01 -2.32
N ILE A 209 84.83 66.41 -3.50
CA ILE A 209 85.72 66.63 -4.66
C ILE A 209 85.67 68.10 -5.12
N GLU A 210 84.48 68.70 -5.26
CA GLU A 210 84.35 70.11 -5.66
C GLU A 210 85.01 71.07 -4.63
N ASN A 211 84.82 70.78 -3.34
CA ASN A 211 85.49 71.50 -2.24
C ASN A 211 87.02 71.34 -2.29
N LEU A 212 87.53 70.14 -2.57
CA LEU A 212 88.97 69.89 -2.74
C LEU A 212 89.53 70.57 -4.00
N GLU A 213 88.78 70.61 -5.12
CA GLU A 213 89.18 71.37 -6.31
C GLU A 213 89.15 72.89 -6.09
N LYS A 214 88.22 73.39 -5.27
CA LYS A 214 88.21 74.79 -4.83
C LYS A 214 89.44 75.10 -3.97
N GLY A 215 89.70 74.30 -2.93
CA GLY A 215 90.91 74.45 -2.09
C GLY A 215 92.22 74.33 -2.88
N LYS A 216 92.27 73.45 -3.89
CA LYS A 216 93.40 73.32 -4.83
C LYS A 216 93.58 74.57 -5.69
N ARG A 217 92.51 75.19 -6.20
CA ARG A 217 92.56 76.46 -6.93
C ARG A 217 93.05 77.60 -6.04
N GLU A 218 92.56 77.66 -4.80
CA GLU A 218 93.01 78.64 -3.79
C GLU A 218 94.51 78.45 -3.46
N LEU A 219 94.98 77.22 -3.24
CA LEU A 219 96.41 76.93 -3.02
C LEU A 219 97.29 77.33 -4.22
N VAL A 220 96.84 77.09 -5.46
CA VAL A 220 97.55 77.49 -6.67
C VAL A 220 97.58 79.02 -6.81
N GLN A 221 96.52 79.72 -6.40
CA GLN A 221 96.49 81.17 -6.38
C GLN A 221 97.45 81.76 -5.34
N GLU A 222 97.50 81.21 -4.12
CA GLU A 222 98.45 81.63 -3.09
C GLU A 222 99.90 81.33 -3.50
N HIS A 223 100.18 80.15 -4.07
CA HIS A 223 101.49 79.84 -4.64
C HIS A 223 101.85 80.80 -5.79
N GLY A 224 100.86 81.25 -6.57
CA GLY A 224 101.04 82.29 -7.60
C GLY A 224 101.50 83.62 -7.01
N LYS A 225 100.82 84.10 -5.96
CA LYS A 225 101.22 85.32 -5.22
C LYS A 225 102.62 85.17 -4.63
N LEU A 226 102.85 84.08 -3.89
CA LEU A 226 104.12 83.83 -3.20
C LEU A 226 105.31 83.76 -4.19
N LYS A 227 105.07 83.26 -5.42
CA LYS A 227 106.05 83.29 -6.51
C LYS A 227 106.31 84.71 -7.03
N MET A 228 105.28 85.56 -7.16
CA MET A 228 105.46 86.98 -7.51
C MET A 228 106.21 87.75 -6.41
N ASP A 229 105.91 87.50 -5.14
CA ASP A 229 106.62 88.12 -4.01
C ASP A 229 108.08 87.64 -3.92
N PHE A 230 108.35 86.36 -4.22
CA PHE A 230 109.70 85.82 -4.35
C PHE A 230 110.46 86.45 -5.54
N GLU A 231 109.83 86.58 -6.71
CA GLU A 231 110.43 87.23 -7.87
C GLU A 231 110.72 88.73 -7.61
N LYS A 232 109.80 89.44 -6.93
CA LYS A 232 109.98 90.82 -6.50
C LYS A 232 111.15 90.98 -5.50
N THR A 233 111.18 90.17 -4.45
CA THR A 233 112.24 90.23 -3.43
C THR A 233 113.60 89.83 -4.00
N ASN A 234 113.65 88.90 -4.95
CA ASN A 234 114.88 88.56 -5.68
C ASN A 234 115.34 89.71 -6.60
N LEU A 235 114.42 90.47 -7.22
CA LEU A 235 114.75 91.67 -8.00
C LEU A 235 115.32 92.80 -7.11
N GLU A 236 114.73 93.00 -5.93
CA GLU A 236 115.23 93.91 -4.90
C GLU A 236 116.62 93.48 -4.41
N LEU A 237 116.87 92.18 -4.25
CA LEU A 237 118.17 91.64 -3.86
C LEU A 237 119.25 91.85 -4.92
N VAL A 238 118.92 91.72 -6.21
CA VAL A 238 119.83 92.07 -7.33
C VAL A 238 120.18 93.56 -7.31
N GLN A 239 119.20 94.45 -7.05
CA GLN A 239 119.49 95.87 -6.85
C GLN A 239 120.39 96.14 -5.64
N GLN A 240 120.23 95.40 -4.54
CA GLN A 240 121.15 95.51 -3.38
C GLN A 240 122.57 95.05 -3.73
N LEU A 241 122.74 94.00 -4.54
CA LEU A 241 124.05 93.51 -4.95
C LEU A 241 124.84 94.51 -5.82
N ASP A 242 124.21 95.20 -6.78
CA ASP A 242 124.91 96.23 -7.56
C ASP A 242 125.23 97.48 -6.72
N ASN A 243 124.38 97.85 -5.75
CA ASN A 243 124.68 98.90 -4.77
C ASN A 243 125.86 98.52 -3.85
N LEU A 244 125.93 97.26 -3.40
CA LEU A 244 127.07 96.76 -2.61
C LEU A 244 128.36 96.75 -3.44
N LYS A 245 128.28 96.45 -4.74
CA LYS A 245 129.41 96.48 -5.67
C LYS A 245 130.02 97.88 -5.81
N GLN A 246 129.19 98.93 -5.95
CA GLN A 246 129.66 100.32 -5.93
C GLN A 246 130.29 100.72 -4.58
N ASN A 247 129.74 100.23 -3.46
CA ASN A 247 130.32 100.49 -2.13
C ASN A 247 131.66 99.75 -1.90
N GLY A 248 131.89 98.61 -2.55
CA GLY A 248 133.16 97.87 -2.47
C GLY A 248 134.37 98.66 -2.96
N ASP A 249 134.23 99.41 -4.05
CA ASP A 249 135.30 100.31 -4.52
C ASP A 249 135.51 101.52 -3.61
N ARG A 250 134.49 101.93 -2.86
CA ARG A 250 134.54 103.05 -1.91
C ARG A 250 135.21 102.66 -0.59
N LEU A 251 134.95 101.45 -0.08
CA LEU A 251 135.60 100.89 1.11
C LEU A 251 137.11 100.72 0.93
N ARG A 252 137.55 100.45 -0.30
CA ARG A 252 138.97 100.36 -0.69
C ARG A 252 139.79 101.63 -0.37
N SER A 253 139.13 102.78 -0.16
CA SER A 253 139.77 104.06 0.21
C SER A 253 139.68 104.41 1.71
N LEU A 254 138.85 103.72 2.50
CA LEU A 254 138.65 104.01 3.93
C LEU A 254 139.43 103.06 4.86
N GLN A 255 139.79 101.87 4.37
CA GLN A 255 140.59 100.87 5.09
C GLN A 255 141.97 101.39 5.55
N THR A 256 142.47 102.49 4.95
CA THR A 256 143.78 103.09 5.24
C THR A 256 143.80 104.10 6.40
N GLU A 257 142.65 104.66 6.77
CA GLU A 257 142.57 105.70 7.79
C GLU A 257 142.12 105.16 9.17
N ALA A 258 141.37 104.06 9.17
CA ALA A 258 140.84 103.43 10.38
C ALA A 258 141.91 102.73 11.23
N ASP A 259 142.27 103.41 12.33
CA ASP A 259 142.48 102.85 13.68
C ASP A 259 143.55 101.76 13.86
N LYS A 260 144.79 102.07 14.29
CA LYS A 260 145.35 103.26 14.97
C LYS A 260 144.79 103.63 16.35
N GLU A 261 143.54 103.31 16.73
CA GLU A 261 142.99 103.63 18.06
C GLU A 261 142.78 102.43 18.99
N VAL A 262 142.43 101.25 18.46
CA VAL A 262 141.91 100.11 19.24
C VAL A 262 142.95 99.47 20.19
N GLN A 263 144.23 99.79 20.04
CA GLN A 263 145.30 99.21 20.87
C GLN A 263 145.46 99.85 22.27
N SER A 264 144.64 100.85 22.63
CA SER A 264 144.83 101.66 23.85
C SER A 264 143.98 101.27 25.07
N LEU A 265 142.75 100.78 24.89
CA LEU A 265 141.77 100.58 25.99
C LEU A 265 141.87 99.21 26.71
N GLN A 266 143.01 98.53 26.58
CA GLN A 266 143.26 97.17 27.06
C GLN A 266 143.48 97.05 28.60
N LYS A 267 142.84 97.88 29.44
CA LYS A 267 143.30 98.06 30.84
C LYS A 267 142.30 98.43 31.95
N LYS A 268 140.96 98.28 31.79
CA LYS A 268 140.04 98.76 32.86
C LYS A 268 138.70 98.05 33.14
N ASN A 269 138.49 96.80 32.73
CA ASN A 269 137.35 95.99 33.20
C ASN A 269 137.81 94.61 33.71
N GLN A 270 138.33 94.60 34.93
CA GLN A 270 138.59 93.41 35.75
C GLN A 270 138.29 93.80 37.21
N GLY A 271 137.50 92.99 37.93
CA GLY A 271 136.85 93.37 39.19
C GLY A 271 135.33 93.31 39.02
N LEU A 272 134.71 92.12 39.09
CA LEU A 272 134.30 91.40 40.31
C LEU A 272 133.10 92.08 40.98
N LEU A 273 131.91 91.48 41.03
CA LEU A 273 131.51 90.20 41.68
C LEU A 273 131.22 90.41 43.18
N GLN A 274 129.95 90.64 43.47
CA GLN A 274 129.17 90.10 44.60
C GLN A 274 127.68 90.31 44.22
N GLU A 275 126.76 89.35 44.31
CA GLU A 275 126.31 88.57 45.48
C GLU A 275 125.79 89.49 46.60
N ILE A 276 124.64 89.25 47.26
CA ILE A 276 123.70 88.12 47.17
C ILE A 276 122.29 88.56 47.64
N GLN A 277 121.40 87.58 47.88
CA GLN A 277 120.10 87.65 48.56
C GLN A 277 118.90 88.17 47.72
N GLU A 278 117.82 87.40 47.44
CA GLU A 278 117.04 86.38 48.18
C GLU A 278 115.98 86.98 49.13
N SER A 279 114.69 86.80 48.79
CA SER A 279 113.70 86.03 49.60
C SER A 279 112.22 86.43 49.38
N LYS A 280 111.32 85.42 49.49
CA LYS A 280 109.89 85.46 49.92
C LYS A 280 108.83 86.22 49.09
N ALA A 281 107.51 85.95 49.21
CA ALA A 281 106.73 84.72 49.53
C ALA A 281 105.18 84.94 49.42
N GLN A 282 104.44 83.86 49.06
CA GLN A 282 103.07 83.48 49.53
C GLN A 282 101.78 84.31 49.23
N THR A 283 100.65 83.68 49.63
CA THR A 283 99.22 84.12 49.73
C THR A 283 98.35 83.81 48.50
N GLU A 284 97.32 82.92 48.47
CA GLU A 284 96.21 82.45 49.36
C GLU A 284 94.86 83.21 49.24
N SER A 285 93.74 82.46 49.12
CA SER A 285 92.37 82.86 49.55
C SER A 285 91.37 81.67 49.51
N MET A 286 90.15 81.82 50.08
CA MET A 286 89.17 80.78 50.43
C MET A 286 87.69 81.28 50.33
N THR A 287 86.72 80.42 50.71
CA THR A 287 85.37 80.69 51.34
C THR A 287 84.04 80.60 50.55
N ASP A 288 83.24 79.57 50.93
CA ASP A 288 81.90 79.61 51.60
C ASP A 288 80.55 79.98 50.94
N ALA A 289 79.48 79.61 51.69
CA ALA A 289 78.01 79.76 51.53
C ALA A 289 77.31 78.81 50.53
N LYS A 290 76.32 77.95 50.87
CA LYS A 290 75.39 77.73 52.02
C LYS A 290 74.14 78.62 52.08
N GLN A 291 72.97 77.95 52.03
CA GLN A 291 71.60 78.43 52.32
C GLN A 291 71.04 79.61 51.49
N LEU A 292 70.03 79.31 50.67
CA LEU A 292 68.76 80.01 50.78
C LEU A 292 67.68 79.02 51.27
N LEU A 293 66.60 79.57 51.82
CA LEU A 293 65.61 78.92 52.69
C LEU A 293 64.82 77.79 51.99
N GLU A 294 64.36 76.71 52.63
CA GLU A 294 63.90 76.47 54.02
C GLU A 294 62.39 76.74 54.23
N THR A 295 61.69 75.69 54.68
CA THR A 295 60.29 75.64 55.13
C THR A 295 59.17 76.20 54.23
N GLN A 296 58.24 75.32 53.87
CA GLN A 296 56.95 75.40 54.56
C GLN A 296 56.46 74.01 55.00
N LEU A 297 55.73 74.01 56.13
CA LEU A 297 55.20 72.86 56.88
C LEU A 297 54.32 71.96 55.99
N GLN A 298 54.24 70.63 56.16
CA GLN A 298 54.03 69.82 57.38
C GLN A 298 52.60 69.89 57.96
N ALA A 299 51.79 68.91 57.53
CA ALA A 299 50.72 68.19 58.25
C ALA A 299 49.88 68.88 59.35
N GLU A 300 48.56 68.91 59.14
CA GLU A 300 47.47 68.60 60.10
C GLU A 300 46.09 68.69 59.37
N ALA A 301 44.99 68.05 59.76
CA ALA A 301 44.75 67.04 60.80
C ALA A 301 43.57 66.11 60.46
N SER A 302 43.67 64.86 60.95
CA SER A 302 42.64 63.95 61.53
C SER A 302 41.15 63.97 61.14
N GLU A 303 40.56 62.78 61.24
CA GLU A 303 39.12 62.47 61.34
C GLU A 303 38.32 63.35 62.34
N ARG A 304 36.98 63.39 62.16
CA ARG A 304 36.05 63.86 63.20
C ARG A 304 34.76 63.03 63.32
N THR A 305 34.74 62.18 64.35
CA THR A 305 33.70 62.06 65.39
C THR A 305 32.22 61.91 65.01
N LYS A 306 31.53 61.00 65.73
CA LYS A 306 30.44 61.39 66.65
C LYS A 306 30.12 60.30 67.69
N GLU A 307 30.04 60.69 68.96
CA GLU A 307 29.71 59.84 70.11
C GLU A 307 29.17 60.70 71.28
N GLY A 308 28.49 60.09 72.27
CA GLY A 308 28.16 60.66 73.58
C GLY A 308 26.67 61.05 73.77
N SER A 309 26.10 61.00 74.99
CA SER A 309 26.62 60.50 76.28
C SER A 309 25.47 60.21 77.29
N HIS A 310 25.78 59.63 78.45
CA HIS A 310 24.82 59.11 79.44
C HIS A 310 24.10 60.14 80.32
N LYS A 311 22.89 59.78 80.79
CA LYS A 311 22.37 60.12 82.13
C LYS A 311 21.43 59.04 82.69
N ASP A 312 21.07 59.20 83.97
CA ASP A 312 20.00 58.50 84.72
C ASP A 312 20.10 56.96 84.86
N GLY A 313 21.15 56.51 85.55
CA GLY A 313 21.33 55.11 85.96
C GLY A 313 20.62 54.67 87.26
N LEU A 314 20.02 55.58 88.04
CA LEU A 314 19.64 55.32 89.43
C LEU A 314 18.17 54.92 89.69
N SER A 315 17.25 55.06 88.74
CA SER A 315 15.84 54.65 88.96
C SER A 315 15.62 53.13 88.88
N LYS A 316 16.48 52.41 88.15
CA LYS A 316 16.21 51.05 87.67
C LYS A 316 16.15 49.95 88.74
N GLN A 317 16.71 50.18 89.92
CA GLN A 317 16.76 49.16 90.98
C GLN A 317 15.45 49.00 91.77
N ILE A 318 14.51 49.95 91.67
CA ILE A 318 13.22 49.88 92.37
C ILE A 318 12.19 49.11 91.53
N ASP A 319 12.11 49.40 90.22
CA ASP A 319 11.16 48.76 89.30
C ASP A 319 11.36 47.24 89.21
N GLU A 320 12.61 46.77 89.21
CA GLU A 320 12.96 45.35 89.00
C GLU A 320 12.46 44.43 90.14
N LEU A 321 12.39 44.95 91.38
CA LEU A 321 11.86 44.22 92.55
C LEU A 321 10.33 44.17 92.58
N GLN A 322 9.65 45.19 92.04
CA GLN A 322 8.19 45.18 91.95
C GLN A 322 7.70 44.29 90.79
N LYS A 323 8.45 44.27 89.69
CA LYS A 323 8.24 43.46 88.48
C LYS A 323 8.45 41.95 88.69
N THR A 324 9.30 41.54 89.63
CA THR A 324 9.55 40.12 89.93
C THR A 324 8.39 39.48 90.71
N LEU A 325 7.71 40.22 91.60
CA LEU A 325 6.56 39.71 92.36
C LEU A 325 5.32 39.50 91.47
N SER A 326 5.08 40.39 90.50
CA SER A 326 4.01 40.21 89.51
C SER A 326 4.25 38.97 88.63
N LYS A 327 5.51 38.71 88.24
CA LYS A 327 5.87 37.60 87.35
C LYS A 327 5.55 36.23 87.97
N ALA A 328 5.95 36.00 89.22
CA ALA A 328 5.67 34.75 89.93
C ALA A 328 4.16 34.48 90.12
N THR A 329 3.36 35.54 90.22
CA THR A 329 1.89 35.42 90.32
C THR A 329 1.26 35.01 88.98
N GLN A 330 1.78 35.55 87.86
CA GLN A 330 1.35 35.21 86.51
C GLN A 330 1.72 33.76 86.12
N GLU A 331 2.96 33.34 86.37
CA GLU A 331 3.46 31.99 86.07
C GLU A 331 2.61 30.88 86.70
N ASN A 332 2.09 31.12 87.92
CA ASN A 332 1.25 30.15 88.62
C ASN A 332 -0.16 30.03 88.00
N THR A 333 -0.70 31.11 87.42
CA THR A 333 -1.96 31.05 86.64
C THR A 333 -1.76 30.34 85.31
N GLU A 334 -0.62 30.54 84.66
CA GLU A 334 -0.27 29.96 83.35
C GLU A 334 -0.10 28.43 83.42
N LEU A 335 0.54 27.92 84.48
CA LEU A 335 0.63 26.49 84.76
C LEU A 335 -0.76 25.84 84.94
N SER A 336 -1.71 26.53 85.56
CA SER A 336 -3.08 26.02 85.73
C SER A 336 -3.86 25.94 84.41
N SER A 337 -3.60 26.82 83.44
CA SER A 337 -4.17 26.69 82.08
C SER A 337 -3.52 25.56 81.29
N ASN A 338 -2.20 25.41 81.38
CA ASN A 338 -1.46 24.37 80.63
C ASN A 338 -1.89 22.95 81.04
N LEU A 339 -2.19 22.72 82.33
CA LEU A 339 -2.63 21.41 82.80
C LEU A 339 -4.04 21.04 82.30
N LYS A 340 -4.94 22.02 82.09
CA LYS A 340 -6.22 21.78 81.39
C LYS A 340 -6.01 21.47 79.90
N ASN A 341 -5.19 22.26 79.21
CA ASN A 341 -4.94 22.08 77.79
C ASN A 341 -4.37 20.67 77.49
N ALA A 342 -3.51 20.14 78.35
CA ALA A 342 -2.98 18.78 78.25
C ALA A 342 -4.08 17.70 78.43
N ASP A 343 -5.03 17.90 79.34
CA ASP A 343 -6.15 16.98 79.58
C ASP A 343 -7.16 16.98 78.42
N GLU A 344 -7.41 18.14 77.80
CA GLU A 344 -8.17 18.26 76.56
C GLU A 344 -7.46 17.61 75.36
N GLN A 345 -6.14 17.79 75.21
CA GLN A 345 -5.35 17.12 74.16
C GLN A 345 -5.37 15.60 74.29
N ASN A 346 -5.29 15.07 75.52
CA ASN A 346 -5.30 13.63 75.76
C ASN A 346 -6.65 12.99 75.37
N LYS A 347 -7.75 13.75 75.45
CA LYS A 347 -9.07 13.32 74.94
C LYS A 347 -9.11 13.28 73.40
N SER A 348 -8.46 14.22 72.71
CA SER A 348 -8.32 14.18 71.24
C SER A 348 -7.61 12.90 70.80
N PHE A 349 -6.43 12.61 71.36
CA PHE A 349 -5.62 11.46 70.93
C PHE A 349 -6.31 10.10 71.10
N ILE A 350 -7.30 9.97 71.99
CA ILE A 350 -8.14 8.77 72.11
C ILE A 350 -9.06 8.63 70.89
N VAL A 351 -9.74 9.72 70.50
CA VAL A 351 -10.61 9.75 69.31
C VAL A 351 -9.79 9.54 68.03
N ASP A 352 -8.62 10.18 67.92
CA ASP A 352 -7.71 10.03 66.78
C ASP A 352 -7.21 8.57 66.64
N LYS A 353 -6.93 7.90 67.77
CA LYS A 353 -6.57 6.49 67.80
C LYS A 353 -7.71 5.59 67.33
N GLU A 354 -8.93 5.80 67.83
CA GLU A 354 -10.11 5.02 67.41
C GLU A 354 -10.40 5.19 65.92
N ALA A 355 -10.26 6.42 65.39
CA ALA A 355 -10.37 6.70 63.97
C ALA A 355 -9.33 5.91 63.15
N LEU A 356 -8.04 5.95 63.53
CA LEU A 356 -6.98 5.18 62.87
C LEU A 356 -7.23 3.67 62.92
N GLU A 357 -7.76 3.15 64.03
CA GLU A 357 -8.07 1.73 64.19
C GLU A 357 -9.24 1.27 63.29
N THR A 358 -10.20 2.16 62.98
CA THR A 358 -11.23 1.88 61.95
C THR A 358 -10.67 1.95 60.53
N GLN A 359 -9.76 2.88 60.24
CA GLN A 359 -9.13 3.00 58.92
C GLN A 359 -8.26 1.78 58.57
N LEU A 360 -7.53 1.22 59.55
CA LEU A 360 -6.78 -0.03 59.35
C LEU A 360 -7.70 -1.20 58.98
N LYS A 361 -8.79 -1.42 59.72
CA LYS A 361 -9.77 -2.48 59.45
C LYS A 361 -10.49 -2.32 58.11
N GLN A 362 -10.59 -1.10 57.60
CA GLN A 362 -11.09 -0.83 56.25
C GLN A 362 -10.02 -1.17 55.19
N ARG A 363 -8.76 -0.76 55.40
CA ARG A 363 -7.64 -1.08 54.50
C ARG A 363 -7.35 -2.57 54.39
N GLU A 364 -7.49 -3.32 55.48
CA GLU A 364 -7.36 -4.79 55.47
C GLU A 364 -8.36 -5.44 54.50
N LYS A 365 -9.62 -5.00 54.49
CA LYS A 365 -10.67 -5.46 53.55
C LYS A 365 -10.40 -5.04 52.11
N GLU A 366 -9.92 -3.81 51.92
CA GLU A 366 -9.50 -3.34 50.59
C GLU A 366 -8.36 -4.22 50.05
N THR A 367 -7.38 -4.60 50.89
CA THR A 367 -6.30 -5.52 50.47
C THR A 367 -6.77 -6.97 50.26
N SER A 368 -7.78 -7.47 50.96
CA SER A 368 -8.30 -8.81 50.68
C SER A 368 -9.02 -8.86 49.32
N HIS A 369 -9.89 -7.89 49.02
CA HIS A 369 -10.55 -7.83 47.71
C HIS A 369 -9.58 -7.62 46.55
N LEU A 370 -8.57 -6.75 46.70
CA LEU A 370 -7.49 -6.60 45.71
C LEU A 370 -6.66 -7.88 45.52
N THR A 371 -6.63 -8.78 46.51
CA THR A 371 -5.99 -10.10 46.38
C THR A 371 -6.90 -11.07 45.60
N GLU A 372 -8.20 -11.08 45.88
CA GLU A 372 -9.20 -11.87 45.14
C GLU A 372 -9.28 -11.47 43.65
N ASP A 373 -9.26 -10.17 43.35
CA ASP A 373 -9.24 -9.65 41.97
C ASP A 373 -7.95 -10.03 41.24
N LYS A 374 -6.81 -10.01 41.94
CA LYS A 374 -5.51 -10.44 41.39
C LYS A 374 -5.50 -11.93 41.06
N GLU A 375 -6.07 -12.78 41.91
CA GLU A 375 -6.23 -14.22 41.68
C GLU A 375 -7.08 -14.49 40.42
N GLN A 376 -8.18 -13.76 40.26
CA GLN A 376 -9.04 -13.83 39.06
C GLN A 376 -8.34 -13.34 37.78
N LEU A 377 -7.54 -12.27 37.86
CA LEU A 377 -6.77 -11.76 36.73
C LEU A 377 -5.65 -12.71 36.31
N LEU A 378 -4.96 -13.35 37.26
CA LEU A 378 -3.98 -14.40 36.98
C LEU A 378 -4.64 -15.61 36.31
N SER A 379 -5.79 -16.05 36.80
CA SER A 379 -6.56 -17.14 36.18
C SER A 379 -6.98 -16.81 34.74
N LYS A 380 -7.40 -15.57 34.46
CA LYS A 380 -7.72 -15.10 33.11
C LYS A 380 -6.49 -15.02 32.21
N LEU A 381 -5.33 -14.61 32.73
CA LEU A 381 -4.06 -14.59 31.99
C LEU A 381 -3.57 -16.01 31.64
N GLU A 382 -3.73 -16.98 32.55
CA GLU A 382 -3.41 -18.39 32.28
C GLU A 382 -4.30 -18.96 31.17
N GLU A 383 -5.59 -18.67 31.20
CA GLU A 383 -6.56 -19.12 30.20
C GLU A 383 -6.33 -18.46 28.82
N MET A 384 -6.06 -17.15 28.78
CA MET A 384 -5.61 -16.47 27.56
C MET A 384 -4.27 -17.05 27.04
N GLY A 385 -3.37 -17.47 27.93
CA GLY A 385 -2.14 -18.18 27.58
C GLY A 385 -2.42 -19.52 26.90
N LYS A 386 -3.33 -20.33 27.43
CA LYS A 386 -3.76 -21.61 26.82
C LYS A 386 -4.35 -21.38 25.43
N GLN A 387 -5.25 -20.40 25.28
CA GLN A 387 -5.85 -20.05 24.00
C GLN A 387 -4.80 -19.56 22.99
N MET A 388 -3.81 -18.76 23.42
CA MET A 388 -2.68 -18.37 22.59
C MET A 388 -1.83 -19.58 22.15
N THR A 389 -1.58 -20.55 23.03
CA THR A 389 -0.85 -21.78 22.64
C THR A 389 -1.64 -22.63 21.64
N LEU A 390 -2.96 -22.78 21.81
CA LEU A 390 -3.82 -23.52 20.87
C LEU A 390 -3.85 -22.87 19.48
N LEU A 391 -4.03 -21.54 19.43
CA LEU A 391 -3.97 -20.77 18.18
C LEU A 391 -2.58 -20.80 17.53
N THR A 392 -1.52 -20.93 18.32
CA THR A 392 -0.15 -21.10 17.81
C THR A 392 0.02 -22.48 17.18
N THR A 393 -0.43 -23.55 17.83
CA THR A 393 -0.38 -24.91 17.25
C THR A 393 -1.27 -25.06 16.01
N GLU A 394 -2.47 -24.48 16.02
CA GLU A 394 -3.36 -24.48 14.85
C GLU A 394 -2.73 -23.72 13.67
N LYS A 395 -2.05 -22.60 13.94
CA LYS A 395 -1.28 -21.87 12.92
C LYS A 395 -0.10 -22.67 12.38
N GLU A 396 0.60 -23.42 13.22
CA GLU A 396 1.71 -24.30 12.79
C GLU A 396 1.20 -25.46 11.91
N ASP A 397 0.09 -26.11 12.29
CA ASP A 397 -0.57 -27.13 11.48
C ASP A 397 -1.10 -26.58 10.15
N LEU A 398 -1.70 -25.38 10.14
CA LEU A 398 -2.16 -24.70 8.92
C LEU A 398 -1.00 -24.33 7.99
N LEU A 399 0.14 -23.89 8.53
CA LEU A 399 1.35 -23.62 7.75
C LEU A 399 1.95 -24.92 7.17
N ALA A 400 1.98 -26.01 7.94
CA ALA A 400 2.40 -27.32 7.45
C ALA A 400 1.48 -27.84 6.33
N ALA A 401 0.16 -27.65 6.46
CA ALA A 401 -0.81 -27.96 5.42
C ALA A 401 -0.61 -27.07 4.17
N GLN A 402 -0.37 -25.77 4.33
CA GLN A 402 -0.08 -24.86 3.23
C GLN A 402 1.17 -25.29 2.46
N CYS A 403 2.30 -25.55 3.14
CA CYS A 403 3.53 -26.00 2.49
C CYS A 403 3.33 -27.30 1.69
N LYS A 404 2.49 -28.22 2.20
CA LYS A 404 2.14 -29.45 1.47
C LYS A 404 1.29 -29.17 0.22
N VAL A 405 0.29 -28.29 0.31
CA VAL A 405 -0.50 -27.87 -0.86
C VAL A 405 0.36 -27.15 -1.89
N GLU A 406 1.32 -26.32 -1.47
CA GLU A 406 2.28 -25.66 -2.37
C GLU A 406 3.22 -26.66 -3.06
N GLN A 407 3.65 -27.71 -2.36
CA GLN A 407 4.40 -28.83 -2.93
C GLN A 407 3.56 -29.61 -3.96
N ASP A 408 2.32 -29.96 -3.63
CA ASP A 408 1.40 -30.68 -4.51
C ASP A 408 1.08 -29.85 -5.77
N VAL A 409 0.78 -28.56 -5.62
CA VAL A 409 0.60 -27.60 -6.74
C VAL A 409 1.86 -27.49 -7.60
N SER A 410 3.05 -27.49 -7.00
CA SER A 410 4.31 -27.47 -7.75
C SER A 410 4.52 -28.75 -8.56
N SER A 411 4.17 -29.91 -8.00
CA SER A 411 4.20 -31.19 -8.73
C SER A 411 3.20 -31.23 -9.90
N LEU A 412 1.99 -30.67 -9.70
CA LEU A 412 0.97 -30.57 -10.75
C LEU A 412 1.37 -29.59 -11.85
N ARG A 413 2.07 -28.50 -11.54
CA ARG A 413 2.66 -27.59 -12.53
C ARG A 413 3.74 -28.29 -13.37
N ALA A 414 4.66 -29.03 -12.75
CA ALA A 414 5.68 -29.81 -13.46
C ALA A 414 5.04 -30.88 -14.37
N ASN A 415 4.02 -31.61 -13.87
CA ASN A 415 3.29 -32.58 -14.68
C ASN A 415 2.49 -31.94 -15.83
N LYS A 416 1.94 -30.74 -15.65
CA LYS A 416 1.30 -29.97 -16.72
C LYS A 416 2.32 -29.57 -17.80
N GLU A 417 3.51 -29.12 -17.42
CA GLU A 417 4.56 -28.74 -18.36
C GLU A 417 5.09 -29.94 -19.17
N ASN A 418 5.27 -31.09 -18.51
CA ASN A 418 5.59 -32.36 -19.18
C ASN A 418 4.50 -32.75 -20.20
N TRP A 419 3.21 -32.53 -19.89
CA TRP A 419 2.11 -32.77 -20.83
C TRP A 419 2.06 -31.75 -21.98
N LEU A 420 2.44 -30.49 -21.75
CA LEU A 420 2.48 -29.46 -22.79
C LEU A 420 3.64 -29.65 -23.76
N THR A 421 4.82 -30.02 -23.25
CA THR A 421 5.99 -30.37 -24.07
C THR A 421 5.73 -31.63 -24.90
N GLU A 422 5.16 -32.69 -24.32
CA GLU A 422 4.77 -33.91 -25.06
C GLU A 422 3.67 -33.63 -26.10
N ARG A 423 2.66 -32.83 -25.76
CA ARG A 423 1.65 -32.39 -26.75
C ARG A 423 2.28 -31.61 -27.91
N SER A 424 3.28 -30.77 -27.63
CA SER A 424 3.98 -29.99 -28.66
C SER A 424 4.82 -30.90 -29.57
N ARG A 425 5.51 -31.89 -28.99
CA ARG A 425 6.25 -32.93 -29.71
C ARG A 425 5.35 -33.73 -30.66
N LEU A 426 4.18 -34.16 -30.17
CA LEU A 426 3.19 -34.90 -30.96
C LEU A 426 2.58 -34.05 -32.08
N LEU A 427 2.37 -32.74 -31.87
CA LEU A 427 1.94 -31.83 -32.93
C LEU A 427 3.01 -31.67 -34.02
N GLU A 428 4.28 -31.51 -33.64
CA GLU A 428 5.40 -31.44 -34.60
C GLU A 428 5.54 -32.74 -35.42
N GLU A 429 5.30 -33.91 -34.79
CA GLU A 429 5.24 -35.20 -35.49
C GLU A 429 4.04 -35.31 -36.44
N MET A 430 2.86 -34.81 -36.04
CA MET A 430 1.69 -34.75 -36.93
C MET A 430 1.90 -33.81 -38.12
N GLU A 431 2.55 -32.65 -37.94
CA GLU A 431 2.88 -31.74 -39.04
C GLU A 431 3.88 -32.38 -40.02
N LYS A 432 4.95 -33.01 -39.52
CA LYS A 432 5.91 -33.77 -40.34
C LYS A 432 5.20 -34.85 -41.16
N MET A 433 4.33 -35.66 -40.53
CA MET A 433 3.55 -36.68 -41.21
C MET A 433 2.59 -36.10 -42.25
N GLN A 434 1.95 -34.94 -41.99
CA GLN A 434 1.07 -34.28 -42.95
C GLN A 434 1.84 -33.70 -44.14
N VAL A 435 3.07 -33.19 -43.93
CA VAL A 435 3.96 -32.77 -45.03
C VAL A 435 4.37 -33.98 -45.87
N SER A 436 4.76 -35.10 -45.26
CA SER A 436 5.05 -36.35 -45.99
C SER A 436 3.84 -36.89 -46.77
N GLN A 437 2.62 -36.82 -46.20
CA GLN A 437 1.40 -37.18 -46.92
C GLN A 437 1.19 -36.27 -48.14
N LYS A 438 1.29 -34.94 -47.97
CA LYS A 438 1.15 -33.98 -49.07
C LYS A 438 2.17 -34.21 -50.18
N GLN A 439 3.41 -34.57 -49.85
CA GLN A 439 4.42 -34.92 -50.84
C GLN A 439 4.04 -36.21 -51.60
N LEU A 440 3.65 -37.28 -50.91
CA LEU A 440 3.20 -38.53 -51.54
C LEU A 440 1.97 -38.30 -52.44
N GLU A 441 1.05 -37.41 -52.06
CA GLU A 441 -0.08 -37.01 -52.89
C GLU A 441 0.30 -36.18 -54.13
N VAL A 442 1.47 -35.53 -54.14
CA VAL A 442 2.05 -34.87 -55.32
C VAL A 442 2.75 -35.91 -56.20
N ASP A 443 3.56 -36.78 -55.59
CA ASP A 443 4.29 -37.84 -56.29
C ASP A 443 3.35 -38.80 -57.03
N VAL A 444 2.24 -39.21 -56.39
CA VAL A 444 1.19 -40.04 -57.02
C VAL A 444 0.52 -39.31 -58.19
N LYS A 445 0.31 -38.00 -58.11
CA LYS A 445 -0.24 -37.20 -59.23
C LYS A 445 0.76 -37.10 -60.39
N ALA A 446 2.05 -36.90 -60.09
CA ALA A 446 3.11 -36.88 -61.09
C ALA A 446 3.23 -38.23 -61.83
N LEU A 447 3.26 -39.35 -61.08
CA LEU A 447 3.28 -40.70 -61.65
C LEU A 447 2.04 -41.00 -62.50
N GLN A 448 0.87 -40.49 -62.13
CA GLN A 448 -0.34 -40.60 -62.94
C GLN A 448 -0.24 -39.78 -64.25
N THR A 449 0.31 -38.55 -64.21
CA THR A 449 0.55 -37.78 -65.44
C THR A 449 1.61 -38.42 -66.35
N ASP A 450 2.68 -38.98 -65.78
CA ASP A 450 3.71 -39.69 -66.56
C ASP A 450 3.15 -40.95 -67.22
N LYS A 451 2.29 -41.69 -66.51
CA LYS A 451 1.53 -42.81 -67.06
C LYS A 451 0.66 -42.39 -68.24
N ASP A 452 -0.10 -41.30 -68.11
CA ASP A 452 -1.00 -40.83 -69.18
C ASP A 452 -0.21 -40.32 -70.41
N VAL A 453 0.97 -39.72 -70.19
CA VAL A 453 1.91 -39.36 -71.25
C VAL A 453 2.50 -40.60 -71.93
N LEU A 454 2.92 -41.61 -71.18
CA LEU A 454 3.43 -42.89 -71.71
C LEU A 454 2.36 -43.64 -72.50
N GLU A 455 1.11 -43.70 -72.01
CA GLU A 455 -0.01 -44.28 -72.75
C GLU A 455 -0.27 -43.51 -74.07
N LYS A 456 -0.18 -42.19 -74.06
CA LYS A 456 -0.33 -41.36 -75.27
C LYS A 456 0.83 -41.58 -76.26
N GLN A 457 2.07 -41.64 -75.78
CA GLN A 457 3.24 -41.97 -76.61
C GLN A 457 3.13 -43.36 -77.23
N TYR A 458 2.69 -44.36 -76.46
CA TYR A 458 2.46 -45.72 -76.96
C TYR A 458 1.38 -45.76 -78.06
N ARG A 459 0.23 -45.10 -77.84
CA ARG A 459 -0.83 -44.98 -78.86
C ARG A 459 -0.34 -44.27 -80.12
N ASN A 460 0.45 -43.20 -79.98
CA ASN A 460 1.05 -42.49 -81.11
C ASN A 460 2.02 -43.37 -81.88
N ALA A 461 2.93 -44.10 -81.21
CA ALA A 461 3.88 -45.01 -81.85
C ALA A 461 3.17 -46.16 -82.60
N VAL A 462 2.09 -46.71 -82.05
CA VAL A 462 1.27 -47.72 -82.73
C VAL A 462 0.60 -47.13 -83.99
N ALA A 463 0.12 -45.89 -83.92
CA ALA A 463 -0.45 -45.20 -85.09
C ALA A 463 0.61 -44.87 -86.15
N GLU A 464 1.81 -44.44 -85.75
CA GLU A 464 2.93 -44.13 -86.63
C GLU A 464 3.49 -45.39 -87.32
N VAL A 465 3.62 -46.51 -86.61
CA VAL A 465 3.97 -47.81 -87.21
C VAL A 465 2.90 -48.25 -88.21
N SER A 466 1.62 -48.02 -87.92
CA SER A 466 0.52 -48.33 -88.84
C SER A 466 0.55 -47.45 -90.10
N ALA A 467 0.82 -46.15 -89.95
CA ALA A 467 0.99 -45.22 -91.08
C ALA A 467 2.25 -45.54 -91.90
N SER A 468 3.36 -45.88 -91.23
CA SER A 468 4.60 -46.31 -91.89
C SER A 468 4.42 -47.63 -92.66
N ALA A 469 3.55 -48.53 -92.21
CA ALA A 469 3.20 -49.74 -92.96
C ALA A 469 2.44 -49.40 -94.25
N ALA A 470 1.46 -48.50 -94.20
CA ALA A 470 0.73 -48.03 -95.39
C ALA A 470 1.66 -47.27 -96.37
N VAL A 471 2.51 -46.37 -95.86
CA VAL A 471 3.51 -45.66 -96.69
C VAL A 471 4.53 -46.63 -97.29
N LYS A 472 4.90 -47.71 -96.61
CA LYS A 472 5.76 -48.76 -97.18
C LYS A 472 5.06 -49.50 -98.33
N GLU A 473 3.75 -49.70 -98.25
CA GLU A 473 2.95 -50.31 -99.32
C GLU A 473 2.82 -49.36 -100.53
N GLU A 474 2.58 -48.08 -100.29
CA GLU A 474 2.55 -47.03 -101.32
C GLU A 474 3.92 -46.80 -101.98
N ILE A 475 5.01 -46.79 -101.22
CA ILE A 475 6.39 -46.74 -101.76
C ILE A 475 6.69 -48.00 -102.57
N SER A 476 6.22 -49.18 -102.15
CA SER A 476 6.40 -50.42 -102.93
C SER A 476 5.70 -50.33 -104.29
N SER A 477 4.50 -49.76 -104.34
CA SER A 477 3.80 -49.50 -105.61
C SER A 477 4.51 -48.41 -106.44
N SER A 478 4.95 -47.32 -105.80
CA SER A 478 5.60 -46.17 -106.47
C SER A 478 6.98 -46.53 -107.05
N VAL A 479 7.76 -47.36 -106.35
CA VAL A 479 9.04 -47.89 -106.85
C VAL A 479 8.82 -48.76 -108.09
N SER A 480 7.73 -49.53 -108.16
CA SER A 480 7.40 -50.28 -109.38
C SER A 480 7.10 -49.36 -110.57
N GLY A 481 6.40 -48.23 -110.34
CA GLY A 481 6.14 -47.21 -111.37
C GLY A 481 7.38 -46.44 -111.81
N LEU A 482 8.18 -45.93 -110.87
CA LEU A 482 9.42 -45.18 -111.18
C LEU A 482 10.48 -46.06 -111.86
N THR A 483 10.50 -47.36 -111.58
CA THR A 483 11.35 -48.32 -112.30
C THR A 483 10.98 -48.41 -113.79
N ALA A 484 9.70 -48.27 -114.14
CA ALA A 484 9.29 -48.16 -115.54
C ALA A 484 9.70 -46.81 -116.15
N GLN A 485 9.46 -45.69 -115.45
CA GLN A 485 9.74 -44.34 -115.99
C GLN A 485 11.25 -44.07 -116.20
N LYS A 486 12.12 -44.55 -115.31
CA LYS A 486 13.58 -44.40 -115.44
C LYS A 486 14.10 -44.96 -116.78
N ASN A 487 13.50 -46.05 -117.25
CA ASN A 487 13.90 -46.72 -118.49
C ASN A 487 13.56 -45.91 -119.75
N SER A 488 12.71 -44.87 -119.65
CA SER A 488 12.46 -43.91 -120.74
C SER A 488 13.46 -42.74 -120.71
N LEU A 489 13.57 -42.02 -119.59
CA LEU A 489 14.36 -40.77 -119.52
C LEU A 489 15.88 -40.96 -119.68
N GLN A 490 16.39 -42.18 -119.46
CA GLN A 490 17.78 -42.55 -119.75
C GLN A 490 18.13 -42.37 -121.25
N VAL A 491 17.13 -42.38 -122.15
CA VAL A 491 17.32 -42.23 -123.61
C VAL A 491 17.54 -40.76 -124.03
N GLU A 492 16.85 -39.80 -123.39
CA GLU A 492 16.85 -38.39 -123.83
C GLU A 492 18.10 -37.61 -123.41
N ARG A 493 18.68 -37.91 -122.23
CA ARG A 493 19.80 -37.15 -121.65
C ARG A 493 21.01 -37.04 -122.58
N ASP A 494 21.35 -38.13 -123.27
CA ASP A 494 22.65 -38.28 -123.91
C ASP A 494 22.78 -37.51 -125.23
N GLU A 495 21.70 -36.89 -125.72
CA GLU A 495 21.71 -36.01 -126.89
C GLU A 495 22.18 -34.58 -126.57
N ALA A 496 21.86 -34.05 -125.37
CA ALA A 496 21.99 -32.61 -125.07
C ALA A 496 23.40 -32.15 -124.65
N LEU A 497 24.29 -33.06 -124.23
CA LEU A 497 25.58 -32.71 -123.60
C LEU A 497 26.66 -32.22 -124.60
N GLN A 498 26.34 -32.19 -125.90
CA GLN A 498 27.30 -31.98 -126.98
C GLN A 498 27.53 -30.49 -127.35
N GLU A 499 26.60 -29.58 -127.03
CA GLU A 499 26.61 -28.20 -127.58
C GLU A 499 27.44 -27.18 -126.78
N VAL A 500 27.58 -27.32 -125.46
CA VAL A 500 27.99 -26.20 -124.57
C VAL A 500 29.48 -25.78 -124.66
N ARG A 501 30.38 -26.61 -125.20
CA ARG A 501 31.85 -26.52 -124.96
C ARG A 501 32.66 -25.48 -125.78
N GLN A 502 32.11 -24.37 -126.28
CA GLN A 502 32.74 -23.59 -127.40
C GLN A 502 33.29 -22.11 -127.18
N LEU A 503 33.77 -21.59 -125.98
CA LEU A 503 34.30 -20.17 -125.75
C LEU A 503 35.43 -19.92 -124.63
N GLU A 504 36.30 -18.85 -124.67
CA GLU A 504 37.27 -18.34 -123.57
C GLU A 504 38.01 -16.93 -123.79
N SER A 505 39.02 -16.49 -122.97
CA SER A 505 39.52 -15.06 -122.69
C SER A 505 41.07 -14.69 -122.55
N GLN A 506 41.56 -13.76 -121.65
CA GLN A 506 42.79 -12.84 -121.85
C GLN A 506 43.80 -12.40 -120.67
N LEU A 507 44.48 -11.19 -120.68
CA LEU A 507 45.93 -10.85 -120.30
C LEU A 507 46.34 -9.64 -119.32
N LYS A 508 47.66 -9.37 -118.99
CA LYS A 508 48.33 -8.16 -118.31
C LYS A 508 49.93 -8.08 -118.26
N ASN A 509 50.60 -6.96 -117.83
CA ASN A 509 52.10 -6.65 -117.64
C ASN A 509 52.36 -5.28 -116.84
N ALA A 510 53.50 -4.55 -116.51
CA ALA A 510 55.04 -4.48 -116.54
C ALA A 510 55.57 -3.19 -115.71
N THR A 511 56.82 -2.67 -115.41
CA THR A 511 58.33 -2.96 -115.24
C THR A 511 59.19 -1.71 -114.74
N GLU A 512 60.50 -1.80 -114.29
CA GLU A 512 61.43 -0.70 -113.75
C GLU A 512 62.98 -0.81 -114.15
N SER A 513 64.12 -0.17 -113.70
CA SER A 513 64.65 0.79 -112.62
C SER A 513 66.12 1.39 -112.92
N SER A 514 66.87 2.19 -112.06
CA SER A 514 68.29 2.74 -112.30
C SER A 514 69.16 3.36 -111.10
N GLY A 515 70.47 3.78 -111.27
CA GLY A 515 71.37 4.50 -110.26
C GLY A 515 72.89 4.84 -110.62
N LYS A 516 73.70 5.66 -109.84
CA LYS A 516 75.17 6.05 -110.10
C LYS A 516 76.03 6.77 -108.96
N THR A 517 77.39 6.91 -109.06
CA THR A 517 78.48 7.54 -108.14
C THR A 517 79.83 7.91 -108.90
N ALA A 518 81.04 8.38 -108.42
CA ALA A 518 81.66 9.30 -107.36
C ALA A 518 83.25 9.48 -107.52
N GLU A 519 83.99 10.46 -106.89
CA GLU A 519 85.47 10.81 -107.14
C GLU A 519 86.26 11.66 -106.03
N ALA A 520 87.64 11.77 -105.95
CA ALA A 520 88.47 12.58 -104.96
C ALA A 520 90.07 12.72 -105.12
N LEU A 521 90.78 13.59 -104.30
CA LEU A 521 92.22 13.55 -103.72
C LEU A 521 93.44 14.46 -104.24
N GLU A 522 94.21 15.19 -103.37
CA GLU A 522 95.65 15.67 -103.53
C GLU A 522 96.40 16.20 -102.23
N GLN A 523 97.41 15.49 -101.63
CA GLN A 523 98.20 15.86 -100.41
C GLN A 523 99.56 15.07 -100.31
N LEU A 524 100.63 15.59 -99.63
CA LEU A 524 101.73 14.81 -98.96
C LEU A 524 102.92 15.63 -98.41
N ALA A 525 103.50 16.58 -99.18
CA ALA A 525 104.74 17.26 -98.76
C ALA A 525 104.57 18.25 -97.60
N LYS A 526 103.37 18.84 -97.47
CA LYS A 526 102.94 19.62 -96.29
C LYS A 526 103.01 18.78 -95.01
N GLU A 527 102.79 17.48 -95.11
CA GLU A 527 102.58 16.60 -93.96
C GLU A 527 103.85 16.45 -93.11
N LYS A 528 105.07 16.46 -93.66
CA LYS A 528 106.26 16.29 -92.80
C LYS A 528 106.56 17.50 -91.90
N ALA A 529 106.25 18.71 -92.35
CA ALA A 529 106.36 19.90 -91.50
C ALA A 529 105.20 19.94 -90.48
N SER A 530 103.99 19.60 -90.94
CA SER A 530 102.82 19.43 -90.08
C SER A 530 103.11 18.39 -89.00
N LEU A 531 103.60 17.19 -89.31
CA LEU A 531 103.92 16.08 -88.38
C LEU A 531 104.85 16.44 -87.21
N ILE A 532 105.68 17.49 -87.29
CA ILE A 532 106.49 17.95 -86.14
C ILE A 532 105.72 18.98 -85.30
N GLN A 533 104.95 19.85 -85.95
CA GLN A 533 104.00 20.74 -85.28
C GLN A 533 102.90 19.91 -84.59
N GLU A 534 102.20 19.06 -85.34
CA GLU A 534 101.27 18.02 -84.89
C GLU A 534 101.86 17.13 -83.78
N LYS A 535 103.16 16.80 -83.77
CA LYS A 535 103.74 16.04 -82.65
C LYS A 535 103.74 16.86 -81.36
N ASN A 536 104.13 18.14 -81.42
CA ASN A 536 104.16 19.00 -80.24
C ASN A 536 102.73 19.38 -79.80
N GLU A 537 101.85 19.66 -80.76
CA GLU A 537 100.41 19.88 -80.55
C GLU A 537 99.76 18.62 -79.98
N ALA A 538 99.99 17.42 -80.52
CA ALA A 538 99.52 16.15 -79.96
C ALA A 538 100.10 15.86 -78.57
N THR A 539 101.31 16.33 -78.26
CA THR A 539 101.87 16.22 -76.91
C THR A 539 101.16 17.17 -75.94
N SER A 540 100.83 18.39 -76.37
CA SER A 540 100.00 19.34 -75.61
C SER A 540 98.58 18.80 -75.42
N LEU A 541 97.93 18.36 -76.51
CA LEU A 541 96.62 17.73 -76.53
C LEU A 541 96.59 16.43 -75.69
N LEU A 542 97.69 15.69 -75.54
CA LEU A 542 97.77 14.54 -74.63
C LEU A 542 97.87 14.97 -73.15
N VAL A 543 98.44 16.13 -72.84
CA VAL A 543 98.40 16.71 -71.49
C VAL A 543 97.00 17.27 -71.21
N GLU A 544 96.40 17.96 -72.17
CA GLU A 544 95.02 18.43 -72.09
C GLU A 544 94.03 17.27 -71.96
N LEU A 545 94.11 16.22 -72.79
CA LEU A 545 93.32 14.98 -72.64
C LEU A 545 93.52 14.35 -71.27
N ARG A 546 94.74 14.32 -70.72
CA ARG A 546 94.97 13.78 -69.36
C ARG A 546 94.41 14.66 -68.25
N SER A 547 94.36 15.97 -68.45
CA SER A 547 93.71 16.89 -67.52
C SER A 547 92.18 16.78 -67.59
N SER A 548 91.63 16.77 -68.81
CA SER A 548 90.21 16.59 -69.11
C SER A 548 89.73 15.20 -68.68
N GLN A 549 90.53 14.15 -68.85
CA GLN A 549 90.23 12.80 -68.36
C GLN A 549 90.10 12.80 -66.83
N LYS A 550 91.05 13.41 -66.10
CA LYS A 550 90.95 13.57 -64.64
C LYS A 550 89.74 14.42 -64.22
N GLU A 551 89.40 15.44 -64.99
CA GLU A 551 88.19 16.23 -64.77
C GLU A 551 86.93 15.37 -64.99
N THR A 552 86.86 14.55 -66.05
CA THR A 552 85.75 13.62 -66.27
C THR A 552 85.69 12.52 -65.20
N ASP A 553 86.82 11.99 -64.74
CA ASP A 553 86.87 10.97 -63.69
C ASP A 553 86.36 11.54 -62.36
N THR A 554 86.82 12.73 -61.96
CA THR A 554 86.35 13.41 -60.74
C THR A 554 84.89 13.85 -60.85
N ARG A 555 84.44 14.27 -62.03
CA ARG A 555 83.03 14.59 -62.32
C ARG A 555 82.14 13.34 -62.33
N LEU A 556 82.68 12.19 -62.71
CA LEU A 556 81.98 10.90 -62.69
C LEU A 556 81.90 10.32 -61.27
N GLU A 557 82.93 10.49 -60.43
CA GLU A 557 82.85 10.13 -59.00
C GLU A 557 81.92 11.05 -58.20
N THR A 558 81.85 12.36 -58.51
CA THR A 558 80.83 13.25 -57.92
C THR A 558 79.43 12.85 -58.36
N LEU A 559 79.19 12.60 -59.65
CA LEU A 559 77.90 12.10 -60.15
C LEU A 559 77.51 10.72 -59.56
N LYS A 560 78.46 9.82 -59.29
CA LYS A 560 78.21 8.57 -58.56
C LYS A 560 77.76 8.85 -57.12
N LYS A 561 78.45 9.75 -56.41
CA LYS A 561 78.13 10.13 -55.04
C LYS A 561 76.77 10.83 -54.93
N GLU A 562 76.42 11.66 -55.91
CA GLU A 562 75.11 12.30 -56.04
C GLU A 562 74.01 11.28 -56.32
N ASN A 563 74.20 10.35 -57.27
CA ASN A 563 73.25 9.26 -57.51
C ASN A 563 73.08 8.36 -56.27
N ALA A 564 74.16 8.03 -55.56
CA ALA A 564 74.08 7.25 -54.33
C ALA A 564 73.29 7.99 -53.23
N LYS A 565 73.47 9.32 -53.11
CA LYS A 565 72.66 10.14 -52.21
C LYS A 565 71.20 10.17 -52.65
N HIS A 566 70.91 10.39 -53.93
CA HIS A 566 69.55 10.43 -54.45
C HIS A 566 68.80 9.09 -54.30
N LEU A 567 69.49 7.95 -54.38
CA LEU A 567 68.90 6.64 -54.10
C LEU A 567 68.51 6.48 -52.62
N GLU A 568 69.31 7.01 -51.68
CA GLU A 568 68.98 6.99 -50.26
C GLU A 568 67.92 8.04 -49.90
N ASP A 569 67.99 9.26 -50.47
CA ASP A 569 66.95 10.29 -50.36
C ASP A 569 65.59 9.74 -50.87
N LEU A 570 65.59 9.00 -52.00
CA LEU A 570 64.40 8.35 -52.57
C LEU A 570 63.87 7.21 -51.68
N LYS A 571 64.78 6.45 -51.04
CA LYS A 571 64.41 5.39 -50.09
C LYS A 571 63.79 5.96 -48.82
N VAL A 572 64.38 7.00 -48.23
CA VAL A 572 63.80 7.72 -47.08
C VAL A 572 62.43 8.31 -47.45
N SER A 573 62.30 8.93 -48.62
CA SER A 573 61.01 9.43 -49.13
C SER A 573 59.97 8.32 -49.29
N LYS A 574 60.35 7.15 -49.80
CA LYS A 574 59.48 5.98 -49.94
C LYS A 574 59.04 5.41 -48.59
N ASP A 575 59.93 5.32 -47.61
CA ASP A 575 59.63 4.79 -46.28
C ASP A 575 58.77 5.78 -45.48
N GLN A 576 58.95 7.09 -45.68
CA GLN A 576 58.05 8.12 -45.18
C GLN A 576 56.67 8.07 -45.85
N LEU A 577 56.58 7.93 -47.17
CA LEU A 577 55.31 7.71 -47.88
C LEU A 577 54.59 6.44 -47.43
N HIS A 578 55.32 5.36 -47.08
CA HIS A 578 54.72 4.17 -46.50
C HIS A 578 54.12 4.45 -45.11
N THR A 579 54.87 5.18 -44.28
CA THR A 579 54.42 5.62 -42.94
C THR A 579 53.20 6.54 -43.02
N GLU A 580 53.17 7.48 -43.96
CA GLU A 580 52.04 8.38 -44.20
C GLU A 580 50.83 7.63 -44.80
N SER A 581 51.05 6.67 -45.69
CA SER A 581 49.99 5.77 -46.19
C SER A 581 49.38 4.91 -45.07
N GLN A 582 50.19 4.46 -44.10
CA GLN A 582 49.70 3.74 -42.93
C GLN A 582 48.90 4.63 -41.98
N LYS A 583 49.36 5.86 -41.71
CA LYS A 583 48.60 6.88 -40.96
C LYS A 583 47.28 7.25 -41.63
N LEU A 584 47.27 7.39 -42.96
CA LEU A 584 46.06 7.67 -43.72
C LEU A 584 45.06 6.51 -43.61
N LYS A 585 45.52 5.26 -43.60
CA LYS A 585 44.65 4.08 -43.39
C LYS A 585 44.01 4.06 -42.01
N SER A 586 44.76 4.36 -40.94
CA SER A 586 44.18 4.45 -39.59
C SER A 586 43.19 5.60 -39.46
N LEU A 587 43.47 6.76 -40.07
CA LEU A 587 42.53 7.88 -40.11
C LEU A 587 41.25 7.54 -40.91
N CYS A 588 41.36 6.80 -42.03
CA CYS A 588 40.18 6.32 -42.74
C CYS A 588 39.35 5.34 -41.89
N GLN A 589 39.99 4.45 -41.12
CA GLN A 589 39.29 3.54 -40.20
C GLN A 589 38.58 4.29 -39.06
N GLU A 590 39.23 5.31 -38.50
CA GLU A 590 38.65 6.19 -37.50
C GLU A 590 37.46 6.99 -38.05
N ILE A 591 37.58 7.54 -39.27
CA ILE A 591 36.49 8.25 -39.96
C ILE A 591 35.31 7.32 -40.26
N GLU A 592 35.55 6.07 -40.69
CA GLU A 592 34.49 5.10 -40.94
C GLU A 592 33.76 4.72 -39.63
N GLY A 593 34.49 4.48 -38.54
CA GLY A 593 33.90 4.23 -37.21
C GLY A 593 33.14 5.43 -36.64
N LEU A 594 33.62 6.67 -36.85
CA LEU A 594 32.90 7.89 -36.51
C LEU A 594 31.62 8.05 -37.34
N LYS A 595 31.67 7.69 -38.63
CA LYS A 595 30.52 7.70 -39.55
C LYS A 595 29.48 6.64 -39.18
N GLU A 596 29.90 5.44 -38.76
CA GLU A 596 29.01 4.43 -38.17
C GLU A 596 28.38 4.94 -36.87
N ALA A 597 29.15 5.55 -35.97
CA ALA A 597 28.64 6.14 -34.74
C ALA A 597 27.64 7.30 -34.98
N VAL A 598 27.89 8.13 -36.01
CA VAL A 598 26.95 9.17 -36.46
C VAL A 598 25.69 8.55 -37.07
N SER A 599 25.80 7.47 -37.86
CA SER A 599 24.64 6.75 -38.40
C SER A 599 23.79 6.14 -37.28
N MET A 600 24.40 5.50 -36.28
CA MET A 600 23.72 4.96 -35.11
C MET A 600 23.04 6.07 -34.28
N LYS A 601 23.69 7.21 -34.07
CA LYS A 601 23.07 8.38 -33.41
C LYS A 601 21.93 8.98 -34.23
N SER A 602 22.06 9.04 -35.56
CA SER A 602 20.99 9.52 -36.45
C SER A 602 19.78 8.58 -36.44
N GLN A 603 20.00 7.26 -36.38
CA GLN A 603 18.93 6.27 -36.25
C GLN A 603 18.26 6.34 -34.88
N SER A 604 19.04 6.53 -33.81
CA SER A 604 18.52 6.75 -32.44
C SER A 604 17.70 8.04 -32.34
N LEU A 605 18.16 9.14 -32.96
CA LEU A 605 17.40 10.39 -33.08
C LEU A 605 16.11 10.19 -33.86
N GLN A 606 16.13 9.44 -34.98
CA GLN A 606 14.92 9.12 -35.72
C GLN A 606 13.93 8.33 -34.87
N THR A 607 14.37 7.30 -34.13
CA THR A 607 13.46 6.55 -33.23
C THR A 607 12.89 7.43 -32.11
N LEU A 608 13.69 8.34 -31.54
CA LEU A 608 13.20 9.30 -30.53
C LEU A 608 12.25 10.33 -31.13
N GLN A 609 12.44 10.73 -32.39
CA GLN A 609 11.54 11.64 -33.09
C GLN A 609 10.22 10.96 -33.47
N ASP A 610 10.27 9.69 -33.91
CA ASP A 610 9.08 8.88 -34.19
C ASP A 610 8.30 8.56 -32.90
N GLU A 611 9.01 8.32 -31.78
CA GLU A 611 8.41 8.15 -30.46
C GLU A 611 7.79 9.46 -29.94
N ASN A 612 8.44 10.62 -30.11
CA ASN A 612 7.83 11.93 -29.80
C ASN A 612 6.60 12.23 -30.68
N ASN A 613 6.65 11.90 -31.97
CA ASN A 613 5.50 12.02 -32.88
C ASN A 613 4.34 11.11 -32.40
N LYS A 614 4.64 9.87 -32.00
CA LYS A 614 3.66 8.91 -31.46
C LYS A 614 3.07 9.38 -30.13
N LEU A 615 3.89 9.88 -29.20
CA LEU A 615 3.43 10.45 -27.93
C LEU A 615 2.58 11.71 -28.14
N THR A 616 2.94 12.57 -29.11
CA THR A 616 2.12 13.73 -29.51
C THR A 616 0.78 13.27 -30.07
N GLN A 617 0.77 12.25 -30.92
CA GLN A 617 -0.47 11.65 -31.45
C GLN A 617 -1.30 10.95 -30.35
N GLU A 618 -0.68 10.37 -29.33
CA GLU A 618 -1.35 9.80 -28.17
C GLU A 618 -1.92 10.88 -27.24
N LEU A 619 -1.29 12.05 -27.13
CA LEU A 619 -1.85 13.23 -26.46
C LEU A 619 -3.05 13.83 -27.22
N ASP A 620 -2.96 13.96 -28.55
CA ASP A 620 -4.09 14.38 -29.40
C ASP A 620 -5.26 13.37 -29.34
N ASN A 621 -4.98 12.07 -29.16
CA ASN A 621 -6.00 11.06 -28.91
C ASN A 621 -6.56 11.13 -27.48
N ASN A 622 -5.76 11.47 -26.45
CA ASN A 622 -6.29 11.76 -25.10
C ASN A 622 -7.25 12.96 -25.12
N HIS A 623 -7.05 13.94 -26.00
CA HIS A 623 -8.04 15.00 -26.26
C HIS A 623 -9.34 14.50 -26.90
N ARG A 624 -9.37 13.32 -27.52
CA ARG A 624 -10.62 12.62 -27.90
C ARG A 624 -11.21 11.83 -26.73
N ASP A 625 -10.38 11.27 -25.86
CA ASP A 625 -10.82 10.60 -24.62
C ASP A 625 -11.45 11.56 -23.60
N GLN A 626 -11.32 12.88 -23.82
CA GLN A 626 -12.16 13.91 -23.21
C GLN A 626 -13.67 13.69 -23.47
N SER A 627 -14.03 12.94 -24.52
CA SER A 627 -15.38 12.38 -24.75
C SER A 627 -15.77 11.34 -23.71
N ASP A 628 -14.85 10.47 -23.30
CA ASP A 628 -15.09 9.42 -22.30
C ASP A 628 -15.05 9.98 -20.88
N VAL A 629 -14.23 11.01 -20.61
CA VAL A 629 -14.37 11.84 -19.41
C VAL A 629 -15.76 12.49 -19.32
N SER A 630 -16.32 12.92 -20.46
CA SER A 630 -17.69 13.46 -20.51
C SER A 630 -18.74 12.37 -20.25
N LYS A 631 -18.61 11.17 -20.85
CA LYS A 631 -19.49 10.01 -20.57
C LYS A 631 -19.39 9.54 -19.11
N LEU A 632 -18.21 9.59 -18.51
CA LEU A 632 -18.00 9.27 -17.09
C LEU A 632 -18.66 10.33 -16.18
N LYS A 633 -18.65 11.61 -16.57
CA LYS A 633 -19.34 12.70 -15.87
C LYS A 633 -20.87 12.56 -15.96
N ASP A 634 -21.39 12.18 -17.12
CA ASP A 634 -22.80 11.81 -17.30
C ASP A 634 -23.16 10.56 -16.49
N GLY A 635 -22.30 9.54 -16.48
CA GLY A 635 -22.42 8.35 -15.63
C GLY A 635 -22.45 8.70 -14.14
N GLN A 636 -21.58 9.62 -13.70
CA GLN A 636 -21.49 10.10 -12.32
C GLN A 636 -22.76 10.86 -11.90
N THR A 637 -23.33 11.71 -12.77
CA THR A 637 -24.60 12.39 -12.46
C THR A 637 -25.77 11.41 -12.43
N LYS A 638 -25.80 10.41 -13.32
CA LYS A 638 -26.83 9.36 -13.37
C LYS A 638 -26.77 8.42 -12.16
N LEU A 639 -25.58 8.02 -11.71
CA LEU A 639 -25.36 7.29 -10.45
C LEU A 639 -25.76 8.13 -9.23
N LYS A 640 -25.43 9.43 -9.22
CA LYS A 640 -25.87 10.36 -8.15
C LYS A 640 -27.39 10.51 -8.09
N GLN A 641 -28.07 10.50 -9.25
CA GLN A 641 -29.53 10.50 -9.35
C GLN A 641 -30.14 9.18 -8.84
N GLN A 642 -29.59 8.03 -9.24
CA GLN A 642 -30.01 6.71 -8.75
C GLN A 642 -29.80 6.55 -7.24
N LEU A 643 -28.68 7.05 -6.70
CA LEU A 643 -28.43 7.06 -5.25
C LEU A 643 -29.44 7.94 -4.49
N GLY A 644 -29.86 9.07 -5.09
CA GLY A 644 -30.95 9.90 -4.55
C GLY A 644 -32.29 9.17 -4.54
N GLN A 645 -32.64 8.48 -5.64
CA GLN A 645 -33.85 7.67 -5.74
C GLN A 645 -33.85 6.50 -4.75
N LEU A 646 -32.72 5.82 -4.58
CA LEU A 646 -32.56 4.75 -3.59
C LEU A 646 -32.78 5.26 -2.17
N LYS A 647 -32.14 6.37 -1.77
CA LYS A 647 -32.38 7.00 -0.45
C LYS A 647 -33.84 7.43 -0.25
N GLN A 648 -34.52 7.88 -1.29
CA GLN A 648 -35.95 8.23 -1.21
C GLN A 648 -36.82 6.96 -1.05
N SER A 649 -36.48 5.86 -1.72
CA SER A 649 -37.15 4.56 -1.52
C SER A 649 -36.88 3.95 -0.15
N GLU A 650 -35.65 4.07 0.37
CA GLU A 650 -35.25 3.66 1.72
C GLU A 650 -36.05 4.42 2.79
N SER A 651 -36.16 5.75 2.65
CA SER A 651 -37.01 6.57 3.51
C SER A 651 -38.47 6.13 3.48
N THR A 652 -39.00 5.81 2.29
CA THR A 652 -40.40 5.39 2.11
C THR A 652 -40.65 4.02 2.75
N LEU A 653 -39.75 3.05 2.56
CA LEU A 653 -39.82 1.71 3.16
C LEU A 653 -39.70 1.76 4.68
N LYS A 654 -38.82 2.64 5.21
CA LYS A 654 -38.70 2.86 6.66
C LYS A 654 -39.99 3.43 7.25
N GLU A 655 -40.59 4.44 6.60
CA GLU A 655 -41.85 5.04 7.03
C GLU A 655 -43.03 4.05 6.94
N GLN A 656 -43.01 3.11 5.98
CA GLN A 656 -43.96 2.00 5.93
C GLN A 656 -43.74 1.00 7.08
N LEU A 657 -42.49 0.59 7.33
CA LEU A 657 -42.14 -0.36 8.39
C LEU A 657 -42.47 0.19 9.79
N ASP A 658 -42.24 1.48 10.05
CA ASP A 658 -42.63 2.12 11.31
C ASP A 658 -44.16 2.22 11.46
N LYS A 659 -44.91 2.39 10.36
CA LYS A 659 -46.40 2.34 10.37
C LYS A 659 -46.93 0.92 10.61
N GLU A 660 -46.36 -0.11 9.98
CA GLU A 660 -46.73 -1.51 10.22
C GLU A 660 -46.39 -1.94 11.65
N LYS A 661 -45.23 -1.52 12.17
CA LYS A 661 -44.82 -1.73 13.56
C LYS A 661 -45.80 -1.07 14.54
N ALA A 662 -46.23 0.17 14.29
CA ALA A 662 -47.24 0.84 15.10
C ALA A 662 -48.60 0.09 15.07
N ALA A 663 -49.05 -0.35 13.89
CA ALA A 663 -50.28 -1.11 13.73
C ALA A 663 -50.21 -2.49 14.44
N LEU A 664 -49.09 -3.20 14.32
CA LEU A 664 -48.86 -4.47 15.02
C LEU A 664 -48.82 -4.26 16.54
N GLN A 665 -48.15 -3.21 17.02
CA GLN A 665 -48.10 -2.87 18.43
C GLN A 665 -49.48 -2.49 18.98
N GLN A 666 -50.32 -1.77 18.21
CA GLN A 666 -51.72 -1.51 18.55
C GLN A 666 -52.56 -2.80 18.59
N SER A 667 -52.35 -3.73 17.66
CA SER A 667 -52.98 -5.05 17.63
C SER A 667 -52.61 -5.89 18.87
N ILE A 668 -51.34 -5.86 19.28
CA ILE A 668 -50.86 -6.51 20.51
C ILE A 668 -51.58 -5.95 21.74
N HIS A 669 -51.66 -4.62 21.91
CA HIS A 669 -52.38 -4.01 23.03
C HIS A 669 -53.86 -4.42 23.07
N LYS A 670 -54.52 -4.47 21.91
CA LYS A 670 -55.92 -4.91 21.79
C LYS A 670 -56.10 -6.39 22.19
N ASN A 671 -55.17 -7.26 21.78
CA ASN A 671 -55.20 -8.67 22.15
C ASN A 671 -54.89 -8.89 23.64
N SER A 672 -53.93 -8.15 24.23
CA SER A 672 -53.65 -8.20 25.67
C SER A 672 -54.85 -7.76 26.50
N ALA A 673 -55.57 -6.70 26.09
CA ALA A 673 -56.81 -6.29 26.75
C ALA A 673 -57.91 -7.37 26.67
N LEU A 674 -58.08 -8.00 25.50
CA LEU A 674 -59.03 -9.10 25.31
C LEU A 674 -58.66 -10.34 26.13
N ILE A 675 -57.38 -10.65 26.30
CA ILE A 675 -56.90 -11.73 27.17
C ILE A 675 -57.28 -11.42 28.63
N SER A 676 -57.00 -10.21 29.13
CA SER A 676 -57.40 -9.80 30.49
C SER A 676 -58.92 -9.86 30.71
N GLU A 677 -59.72 -9.50 29.71
CA GLU A 677 -61.19 -9.65 29.76
C GLU A 677 -61.60 -11.14 29.86
N LYS A 678 -60.92 -12.04 29.13
CA LYS A 678 -61.19 -13.47 29.17
C LYS A 678 -60.72 -14.13 30.47
N ASP A 679 -59.58 -13.72 31.01
CA ASP A 679 -59.11 -14.20 32.31
C ASP A 679 -60.07 -13.77 33.44
N GLN A 680 -60.59 -12.54 33.39
CA GLN A 680 -61.63 -12.08 34.33
C GLN A 680 -62.94 -12.88 34.17
N GLN A 681 -63.36 -13.19 32.95
CA GLN A 681 -64.53 -14.05 32.70
C GLN A 681 -64.31 -15.48 33.22
N MET A 682 -63.11 -16.04 33.07
CA MET A 682 -62.76 -17.35 33.60
C MET A 682 -62.74 -17.37 35.14
N GLU A 683 -62.24 -16.32 35.79
CA GLU A 683 -62.23 -16.23 37.26
C GLU A 683 -63.64 -16.02 37.83
N ASN A 684 -64.48 -15.22 37.17
CA ASN A 684 -65.89 -15.09 37.52
C ASN A 684 -66.60 -16.47 37.47
N LEU A 685 -66.41 -17.24 36.40
CA LEU A 685 -66.97 -18.60 36.26
C LEU A 685 -66.41 -19.59 37.29
N ARG A 686 -65.14 -19.47 37.70
CA ARG A 686 -64.57 -20.26 38.81
C ARG A 686 -65.24 -19.92 40.15
N SER A 687 -65.52 -18.65 40.41
CA SER A 687 -66.21 -18.22 41.63
C SER A 687 -67.66 -18.76 41.68
N GLU A 688 -68.37 -18.71 40.55
CA GLU A 688 -69.73 -19.25 40.40
C GLU A 688 -69.77 -20.78 40.56
N LEU A 689 -68.85 -21.51 39.93
CA LEU A 689 -68.70 -22.96 40.14
C LEU A 689 -68.35 -23.33 41.59
N THR A 690 -67.68 -22.44 42.32
CA THR A 690 -67.37 -22.63 43.74
C THR A 690 -68.60 -22.38 44.63
N ALA A 691 -69.41 -21.36 44.32
CA ALA A 691 -70.70 -21.13 44.96
C ALA A 691 -71.67 -22.30 44.75
N LEU A 692 -71.86 -22.75 43.49
CA LEU A 692 -72.69 -23.91 43.15
C LEU A 692 -72.23 -25.21 43.81
N ARG A 693 -70.93 -25.37 44.08
CA ARG A 693 -70.40 -26.50 44.89
C ARG A 693 -70.78 -26.36 46.37
N GLY A 694 -70.71 -25.17 46.95
CA GLY A 694 -71.19 -24.89 48.31
C GLY A 694 -72.70 -25.14 48.46
N GLU A 695 -73.49 -24.72 47.48
CA GLU A 695 -74.92 -25.02 47.39
C GLU A 695 -75.18 -26.52 47.25
N SER A 696 -74.41 -27.24 46.42
CA SER A 696 -74.52 -28.70 46.29
C SER A 696 -74.20 -29.45 47.59
N VAL A 697 -73.21 -28.99 48.36
CA VAL A 697 -72.92 -29.54 49.71
C VAL A 697 -74.05 -29.22 50.68
N SER A 698 -74.63 -28.02 50.61
CA SER A 698 -75.77 -27.62 51.42
C SER A 698 -77.02 -28.45 51.09
N ALA A 699 -77.30 -28.69 49.81
CA ALA A 699 -78.38 -29.55 49.33
C ALA A 699 -78.21 -31.01 49.77
N LYS A 700 -76.98 -31.55 49.73
CA LYS A 700 -76.67 -32.89 50.28
C LYS A 700 -76.86 -32.95 51.80
N THR A 701 -76.53 -31.88 52.51
CA THR A 701 -76.76 -31.77 53.97
C THR A 701 -78.26 -31.77 54.26
N LEU A 702 -79.05 -30.98 53.54
CA LEU A 702 -80.50 -30.97 53.62
C LEU A 702 -81.10 -32.35 53.28
N GLN A 703 -80.64 -33.00 52.21
CA GLN A 703 -81.04 -34.37 51.87
C GLN A 703 -80.74 -35.37 53.00
N GLY A 704 -79.59 -35.24 53.68
CA GLY A 704 -79.25 -36.02 54.87
C GLY A 704 -80.20 -35.77 56.04
N THR A 705 -80.59 -34.51 56.29
CA THR A 705 -81.59 -34.19 57.32
C THR A 705 -82.98 -34.71 56.98
N ILE A 706 -83.39 -34.65 55.71
CA ILE A 706 -84.66 -35.22 55.23
C ILE A 706 -84.67 -36.74 55.46
N GLN A 707 -83.60 -37.45 55.11
CA GLN A 707 -83.49 -38.88 55.38
C GLN A 707 -83.48 -39.21 56.89
N SER A 708 -83.01 -38.31 57.76
CA SER A 708 -83.19 -38.49 59.21
C SER A 708 -84.67 -38.37 59.57
N LEU A 709 -85.31 -37.27 59.18
CA LEU A 709 -86.73 -37.01 59.45
C LEU A 709 -87.65 -38.10 58.86
N GLU A 710 -87.27 -38.74 57.76
CA GLU A 710 -87.97 -39.91 57.20
C GLU A 710 -87.82 -41.16 58.07
N ARG A 711 -86.63 -41.43 58.61
CA ARG A 711 -86.43 -42.52 59.61
C ARG A 711 -87.15 -42.21 60.92
N ASP A 712 -87.08 -40.98 61.39
CA ASP A 712 -87.72 -40.53 62.62
C ASP A 712 -89.26 -40.58 62.47
N LYS A 713 -89.79 -40.21 61.31
CA LYS A 713 -91.19 -40.43 60.93
C LYS A 713 -91.55 -41.91 60.90
N ALA A 714 -90.72 -42.79 60.32
CA ALA A 714 -90.98 -44.22 60.32
C ALA A 714 -90.98 -44.81 61.74
N ASN A 715 -90.02 -44.43 62.58
CA ASN A 715 -89.95 -44.79 64.00
C ASN A 715 -91.17 -44.29 64.78
N LEU A 716 -91.64 -43.07 64.50
CA LEU A 716 -92.86 -42.51 65.09
C LEU A 716 -94.12 -43.21 64.58
N GLN A 717 -94.21 -43.58 63.31
CA GLN A 717 -95.32 -44.38 62.78
C GLN A 717 -95.36 -45.79 63.39
N GLU A 718 -94.21 -46.44 63.58
CA GLU A 718 -94.14 -47.73 64.26
C GLU A 718 -94.53 -47.58 65.75
N ARG A 719 -94.07 -46.52 66.43
CA ARG A 719 -94.46 -46.21 67.81
C ARG A 719 -95.94 -45.85 67.94
N VAL A 720 -96.55 -45.20 66.95
CA VAL A 720 -98.00 -44.98 66.89
C VAL A 720 -98.72 -46.31 66.70
N GLN A 721 -98.29 -47.19 65.79
CA GLN A 721 -98.89 -48.52 65.63
C GLN A 721 -98.78 -49.39 66.89
N ARG A 722 -97.68 -49.26 67.66
CA ARG A 722 -97.57 -49.88 69.00
C ARG A 722 -98.61 -49.27 69.94
N LEU A 723 -98.67 -47.94 70.06
CA LEU A 723 -99.65 -47.26 70.94
C LEU A 723 -101.12 -47.51 70.55
N GLU A 724 -101.44 -47.63 69.26
CA GLU A 724 -102.76 -48.03 68.75
C GLU A 724 -103.10 -49.47 69.15
N LYS A 725 -102.11 -50.36 69.11
CA LYS A 725 -102.24 -51.76 69.54
C LYS A 725 -102.36 -51.89 71.07
N ASP A 726 -101.67 -51.05 71.81
CA ASP A 726 -101.75 -50.96 73.27
C ASP A 726 -103.10 -50.33 73.71
N LEU A 727 -103.59 -49.32 72.99
CA LEU A 727 -104.93 -48.73 73.20
C LEU A 727 -106.07 -49.68 72.80
N ALA A 728 -105.85 -50.56 71.82
CA ALA A 728 -106.77 -51.65 71.50
C ALA A 728 -106.78 -52.78 72.57
N ALA A 729 -105.84 -52.75 73.52
CA ALA A 729 -105.68 -53.73 74.59
C ALA A 729 -105.94 -53.11 75.98
N GLY A 730 -107.17 -52.61 76.20
CA GLY A 730 -107.60 -52.13 77.53
C GLY A 730 -107.43 -53.18 78.63
N PRO A 731 -107.13 -52.75 79.88
CA PRO A 731 -108.27 -52.44 80.75
C PRO A 731 -108.11 -51.23 81.70
N GLU A 732 -109.28 -50.72 82.10
CA GLU A 732 -109.68 -50.05 83.36
C GLU A 732 -108.67 -49.31 84.30
N ASN A 733 -109.08 -48.06 84.65
CA ASN A 733 -109.27 -47.51 86.03
C ASN A 733 -108.33 -46.41 86.62
N ILE A 734 -108.97 -45.44 87.33
CA ILE A 734 -108.50 -44.48 88.38
C ILE A 734 -107.57 -43.26 88.05
N ASN A 735 -108.20 -42.11 87.75
CA ASN A 735 -108.21 -40.81 88.50
C ASN A 735 -106.96 -40.05 89.11
N ASN A 736 -107.02 -38.71 88.95
CA ASN A 736 -106.79 -37.59 89.92
C ASN A 736 -105.50 -36.69 90.00
N SER A 737 -105.66 -35.43 89.54
CA SER A 737 -105.50 -34.13 90.28
C SER A 737 -104.14 -33.40 90.51
N SER A 738 -104.23 -32.04 90.46
CA SER A 738 -103.37 -30.99 91.07
C SER A 738 -101.95 -30.75 90.47
N GLY A 739 -101.36 -29.54 90.50
CA GLY A 739 -101.88 -28.19 90.79
C GLY A 739 -100.78 -27.15 91.11
N ASP A 740 -100.91 -25.95 90.52
CA ASP A 740 -100.28 -24.63 90.80
C ASP A 740 -98.85 -24.51 91.38
N ALA A 741 -97.91 -23.94 90.60
CA ALA A 741 -96.57 -23.49 91.05
C ALA A 741 -95.81 -22.56 90.06
N ALA A 742 -96.42 -22.11 88.95
CA ALA A 742 -95.65 -21.75 87.74
C ALA A 742 -95.53 -20.25 87.41
N SER A 743 -96.16 -19.34 88.17
CA SER A 743 -96.41 -17.97 87.68
C SER A 743 -95.37 -16.90 88.04
N ASP A 744 -94.60 -17.05 89.11
CA ASP A 744 -93.72 -15.96 89.59
C ASP A 744 -92.33 -15.95 88.92
N GLN A 745 -91.80 -17.12 88.56
CA GLN A 745 -90.44 -17.27 88.01
C GLN A 745 -90.22 -16.42 86.74
N SER A 746 -91.20 -16.43 85.83
CA SER A 746 -91.13 -15.75 84.52
C SER A 746 -91.16 -14.21 84.58
N ARG A 747 -91.24 -13.62 85.78
CA ARG A 747 -91.24 -12.17 85.96
C ARG A 747 -89.86 -11.60 86.21
N GLU A 748 -89.01 -12.31 86.96
CA GLU A 748 -87.64 -11.86 87.29
C GLU A 748 -86.70 -11.97 86.07
N ASP A 749 -86.84 -13.03 85.27
CA ASP A 749 -86.09 -13.24 84.01
C ASP A 749 -86.22 -12.06 83.02
N LYS A 750 -87.31 -11.30 83.12
CA LYS A 750 -87.62 -10.21 82.19
C LYS A 750 -86.82 -8.93 82.47
N GLU A 751 -86.65 -8.55 83.73
CA GLU A 751 -85.84 -7.37 84.10
C GLU A 751 -84.34 -7.59 83.80
N ILE A 752 -83.88 -8.85 83.90
CA ILE A 752 -82.53 -9.26 83.47
C ILE A 752 -82.38 -9.16 81.94
N SER A 753 -83.44 -9.46 81.18
CA SER A 753 -83.43 -9.35 79.72
C SER A 753 -83.41 -7.89 79.25
N ASP A 754 -84.25 -7.04 79.82
CA ASP A 754 -84.36 -5.62 79.43
C ASP A 754 -83.05 -4.85 79.74
N SER A 755 -82.39 -5.15 80.86
CA SER A 755 -81.09 -4.55 81.22
C SER A 755 -79.92 -5.00 80.32
N GLN A 756 -79.96 -6.21 79.74
CA GLN A 756 -78.99 -6.62 78.71
C GLN A 756 -79.20 -5.87 77.38
N ILE A 757 -80.46 -5.60 77.00
CA ILE A 757 -80.79 -4.85 75.78
C ILE A 757 -80.25 -3.42 75.86
N GLU A 758 -80.38 -2.76 77.01
CA GLU A 758 -79.90 -1.38 77.19
C GLU A 758 -78.36 -1.28 77.09
N PHE A 759 -77.62 -2.25 77.64
CA PHE A 759 -76.17 -2.35 77.46
C PHE A 759 -75.76 -2.55 75.99
N LEU A 760 -76.43 -3.46 75.27
CA LEU A 760 -76.15 -3.71 73.85
C LEU A 760 -76.40 -2.47 72.99
N ASN A 761 -77.46 -1.70 73.27
CA ASN A 761 -77.74 -0.45 72.57
C ASN A 761 -76.60 0.58 72.76
N SER A 762 -76.02 0.68 73.96
CA SER A 762 -74.85 1.56 74.20
C SER A 762 -73.64 1.15 73.35
N VAL A 763 -73.33 -0.15 73.29
CA VAL A 763 -72.20 -0.69 72.51
C VAL A 763 -72.40 -0.48 71.00
N ILE A 764 -73.64 -0.59 70.50
CA ILE A 764 -73.98 -0.32 69.10
C ILE A 764 -73.76 1.15 68.74
N VAL A 765 -74.13 2.09 69.61
CA VAL A 765 -73.93 3.54 69.38
C VAL A 765 -72.44 3.89 69.29
N ASP A 766 -71.60 3.38 70.20
CA ASP A 766 -70.15 3.61 70.15
C ASP A 766 -69.50 2.99 68.90
N LEU A 767 -69.92 1.80 68.47
CA LEU A 767 -69.46 1.18 67.22
C LEU A 767 -69.87 1.99 65.99
N GLN A 768 -71.10 2.49 65.93
CA GLN A 768 -71.57 3.34 64.83
C GLN A 768 -70.81 4.67 64.77
N LYS A 769 -70.55 5.31 65.92
CA LYS A 769 -69.73 6.52 66.01
C LYS A 769 -68.31 6.27 65.50
N LYS A 770 -67.67 5.17 65.94
CA LYS A 770 -66.30 4.81 65.54
C LYS A 770 -66.18 4.48 64.05
N ASN A 771 -67.21 3.84 63.47
CA ASN A 771 -67.29 3.63 62.02
C ASN A 771 -67.43 4.95 61.24
N LYS A 772 -68.15 5.95 61.78
CA LYS A 772 -68.20 7.28 61.17
C LYS A 772 -66.82 7.96 61.21
N GLU A 773 -66.15 7.98 62.35
CA GLU A 773 -64.80 8.57 62.48
C GLU A 773 -63.77 7.93 61.52
N LEU A 774 -63.89 6.61 61.26
CA LEU A 774 -63.09 5.93 60.25
C LEU A 774 -63.44 6.35 58.81
N LYS A 775 -64.73 6.54 58.50
CA LYS A 775 -65.17 7.01 57.18
C LYS A 775 -64.71 8.44 56.90
N ASP A 776 -64.94 9.35 57.83
CA ASP A 776 -64.53 10.77 57.74
C ASP A 776 -62.99 10.90 57.57
N LYS A 777 -62.22 9.91 58.03
CA LYS A 777 -60.75 9.84 57.88
C LYS A 777 -60.31 9.24 56.53
N LEU A 778 -61.08 8.32 55.96
CA LEU A 778 -60.87 7.80 54.60
C LEU A 778 -61.18 8.87 53.54
N GLU A 779 -62.26 9.63 53.74
CA GLU A 779 -62.70 10.71 52.84
C GLU A 779 -61.61 11.79 52.72
N LYS A 780 -61.08 12.27 53.85
CA LYS A 780 -59.94 13.22 53.89
C LYS A 780 -58.64 12.68 53.25
N MET A 781 -58.44 11.35 53.27
CA MET A 781 -57.28 10.72 52.64
C MET A 781 -57.44 10.64 51.10
N ALA A 782 -58.68 10.53 50.61
CA ALA A 782 -58.99 10.63 49.19
C ALA A 782 -58.94 12.08 48.67
N GLU A 783 -59.44 13.05 49.45
CA GLU A 783 -59.33 14.49 49.12
C GLU A 783 -57.86 14.92 48.96
N ALA A 784 -56.99 14.48 49.87
CA ALA A 784 -55.55 14.75 49.82
C ALA A 784 -54.83 14.12 48.61
N ALA A 785 -55.39 13.04 48.04
CA ALA A 785 -54.84 12.39 46.84
C ALA A 785 -55.31 13.04 45.52
N LEU A 786 -56.37 13.85 45.55
CA LEU A 786 -56.95 14.50 44.37
C LEU A 786 -56.63 15.99 44.27
N ASN A 787 -56.40 16.69 45.39
CA ASN A 787 -56.15 18.13 45.39
C ASN A 787 -54.68 18.51 45.08
N GLY A 788 -54.04 17.79 44.16
CA GLY A 788 -52.67 17.99 43.71
C GLY A 788 -52.56 19.08 42.63
N ASN A 789 -53.01 20.30 42.94
CA ASN A 789 -52.98 21.41 41.97
C ASN A 789 -52.78 22.76 42.68
N ASN A 790 -51.82 23.56 42.20
CA ASN A 790 -51.69 24.98 42.57
C ASN A 790 -51.07 25.74 41.38
N PRO A 791 -51.60 26.90 40.95
CA PRO A 791 -51.75 27.11 39.51
C PRO A 791 -51.20 28.44 38.97
N SER A 792 -50.14 28.36 38.18
CA SER A 792 -49.71 29.33 37.15
C SER A 792 -48.64 28.64 36.31
N GLU A 793 -48.51 28.87 35.00
CA GLU A 793 -49.12 29.91 34.17
C GLU A 793 -50.09 29.32 33.13
N LEU A 794 -50.94 30.19 32.55
CA LEU A 794 -51.93 29.85 31.54
C LEU A 794 -51.75 30.77 30.33
N ASP A 795 -51.37 30.24 29.17
CA ASP A 795 -52.05 30.62 27.93
C ASP A 795 -51.89 29.59 26.79
N ASN A 796 -52.69 29.76 25.74
CA ASN A 796 -52.88 28.82 24.63
C ASN A 796 -52.13 29.27 23.37
N TYR A 797 -51.64 28.34 22.54
CA TYR A 797 -52.31 28.03 21.26
C TYR A 797 -51.71 26.80 20.53
N ASP A 798 -52.43 26.32 19.52
CA ASP A 798 -52.20 25.08 18.77
C ASP A 798 -50.86 24.99 18.00
N GLY A 799 -50.32 23.77 17.90
CA GLY A 799 -49.21 23.42 17.01
C GLY A 799 -48.87 21.92 17.06
N ASP A 800 -48.91 21.23 15.92
CA ASP A 800 -48.72 19.78 15.83
C ASP A 800 -47.28 19.32 16.16
N GLY A 801 -47.21 18.17 16.84
CA GLY A 801 -46.13 17.18 16.69
C GLY A 801 -44.71 17.57 17.14
N GLN A 802 -44.38 17.27 18.41
CA GLN A 802 -42.97 17.07 18.79
C GLN A 802 -42.80 16.02 19.90
N GLU A 803 -41.86 15.08 19.69
CA GLU A 803 -41.51 14.05 20.67
C GLU A 803 -40.78 14.65 21.90
N PRO A 804 -40.87 14.02 23.09
CA PRO A 804 -40.21 14.53 24.29
C PRO A 804 -38.69 14.57 24.13
N ALA A 805 -38.12 15.77 24.28
CA ALA A 805 -36.69 16.00 24.14
C ALA A 805 -35.88 15.15 25.15
N LYS A 806 -35.06 14.24 24.62
CA LYS A 806 -34.10 13.46 25.41
C LYS A 806 -33.13 14.43 26.09
N LYS A 807 -33.04 14.36 27.43
CA LYS A 807 -31.99 15.05 28.20
C LYS A 807 -30.64 14.64 27.61
N LYS A 808 -29.88 15.58 27.05
CA LYS A 808 -28.49 15.34 26.66
C LYS A 808 -27.71 14.98 27.93
N LEU A 809 -26.89 13.93 27.86
CA LEU A 809 -25.86 13.71 28.86
C LEU A 809 -24.88 14.91 28.83
N PRO A 810 -24.19 15.23 29.95
CA PRO A 810 -23.13 16.23 29.94
C PRO A 810 -22.10 15.94 28.83
N PRO A 811 -21.50 16.97 28.21
CA PRO A 811 -20.31 16.77 27.39
C PRO A 811 -19.25 15.98 28.19
N ARG A 812 -18.67 14.95 27.57
CA ARG A 812 -17.52 14.26 28.15
C ARG A 812 -16.34 15.23 28.10
N LEU A 813 -15.66 15.41 29.24
CA LEU A 813 -14.47 16.22 29.31
C LEU A 813 -13.36 15.48 28.54
N PHE A 814 -12.56 16.21 27.78
CA PHE A 814 -11.37 15.69 27.12
C PHE A 814 -10.33 16.79 27.15
N CYS A 815 -9.14 16.46 27.64
CA CYS A 815 -8.05 17.41 27.74
C CYS A 815 -7.01 17.13 26.64
N ASP A 816 -6.92 18.06 25.69
CA ASP A 816 -6.04 17.97 24.50
C ASP A 816 -4.54 18.02 24.86
N ILE A 817 -4.20 18.33 26.12
CA ILE A 817 -2.82 18.44 26.64
C ILE A 817 -2.33 17.09 27.22
N CYS A 818 -3.24 16.20 27.61
CA CYS A 818 -2.92 14.88 28.20
C CYS A 818 -3.45 13.68 27.41
N ASP A 819 -4.20 13.90 26.32
CA ASP A 819 -5.00 12.88 25.62
C ASP A 819 -5.93 12.08 26.56
N CYS A 820 -6.42 12.71 27.63
CA CYS A 820 -7.12 12.02 28.71
C CYS A 820 -8.59 12.46 28.88
N PHE A 821 -9.49 11.47 28.95
CA PHE A 821 -10.95 11.64 28.98
C PHE A 821 -11.52 11.63 30.40
N ASP A 822 -12.60 12.39 30.61
CA ASP A 822 -13.46 12.45 31.80
C ASP A 822 -12.76 12.77 33.14
N LEU A 823 -11.47 13.14 33.12
CA LEU A 823 -10.66 13.44 34.32
C LEU A 823 -10.57 14.93 34.64
N HIS A 824 -10.36 15.77 33.62
CA HIS A 824 -10.34 17.23 33.69
C HIS A 824 -10.60 17.81 32.29
N ASP A 825 -11.01 19.08 32.23
CA ASP A 825 -11.09 19.83 30.97
C ASP A 825 -9.70 20.40 30.59
N THR A 826 -9.49 20.84 29.34
CA THR A 826 -8.19 21.31 28.86
C THR A 826 -7.61 22.44 29.73
N GLU A 827 -8.44 23.35 30.25
CA GLU A 827 -7.98 24.47 31.10
C GLU A 827 -7.51 24.04 32.52
N ASP A 828 -8.02 22.92 33.04
CA ASP A 828 -7.69 22.39 34.37
C ASP A 828 -6.47 21.44 34.36
N CYS A 829 -5.74 21.35 33.24
CA CYS A 829 -4.67 20.37 33.07
C CYS A 829 -3.49 20.60 34.05
N PRO A 830 -3.12 19.61 34.90
CA PRO A 830 -1.99 19.76 35.83
C PRO A 830 -0.65 20.05 35.14
N THR A 831 -0.48 19.59 33.89
CA THR A 831 0.69 19.83 33.05
C THR A 831 0.81 21.30 32.59
N GLN A 832 -0.27 22.08 32.66
CA GLN A 832 -0.30 23.51 32.33
C GLN A 832 0.34 24.39 33.42
N MET A 833 0.47 23.90 34.66
CA MET A 833 1.05 24.63 35.79
C MET A 833 2.59 24.50 35.91
N GLN A 834 3.34 24.70 34.82
CA GLN A 834 4.82 24.79 34.86
C GLN A 834 5.45 25.92 34.02
N MET A 835 4.85 27.11 33.97
CA MET A 835 5.53 28.34 33.52
C MET A 835 5.21 29.55 34.43
N PRO A 836 6.20 30.25 35.02
CA PRO A 836 5.97 31.50 35.75
C PRO A 836 5.95 32.72 34.83
N ASP A 837 5.06 33.67 35.13
CA ASP A 837 4.93 35.05 34.61
C ASP A 837 5.01 35.30 33.09
N SER A 838 3.97 35.95 32.57
CA SER A 838 4.03 36.72 31.34
C SER A 838 3.16 37.99 31.46
N PRO A 839 3.48 39.09 30.73
CA PRO A 839 2.95 40.41 31.06
C PRO A 839 1.45 40.57 30.79
N GLN A 840 0.82 41.51 31.50
CA GLN A 840 -0.62 41.79 31.39
C GLN A 840 -1.06 42.08 29.95
N HIS A 841 -2.10 41.38 29.48
CA HIS A 841 -2.68 41.57 28.16
C HIS A 841 -3.18 43.02 27.96
N THR A 842 -2.86 43.60 26.80
CA THR A 842 -3.22 44.98 26.47
C THR A 842 -4.70 45.10 26.07
N THR A 843 -5.40 46.10 26.61
CA THR A 843 -6.86 46.28 26.48
C THR A 843 -7.27 46.88 25.13
N TYR A 844 -6.70 46.40 24.02
CA TYR A 844 -7.04 46.88 22.67
C TYR A 844 -8.16 46.04 22.03
N HIS A 845 -9.41 46.45 22.28
CA HIS A 845 -10.56 45.89 21.57
C HIS A 845 -10.71 46.58 20.20
N GLY A 846 -10.33 45.88 19.12
CA GLY A 846 -10.57 46.35 17.76
C GLY A 846 -12.07 46.42 17.42
N SER A 847 -12.45 47.33 16.53
CA SER A 847 -13.81 47.50 16.02
C SER A 847 -14.36 46.18 15.47
N LYS A 848 -15.53 45.74 15.93
CA LYS A 848 -16.10 44.42 15.60
C LYS A 848 -16.77 44.37 14.21
N GLY A 849 -16.11 44.93 13.20
CA GLY A 849 -16.59 45.08 11.82
C GLY A 849 -15.63 45.77 10.85
N GLU A 850 -14.35 45.93 11.21
CA GLU A 850 -13.29 46.35 10.29
C GLU A 850 -12.32 45.18 10.08
N ASP A 851 -12.15 44.72 8.84
CA ASP A 851 -11.21 43.64 8.54
C ASP A 851 -9.77 44.11 8.77
N ARG A 852 -9.02 43.32 9.54
CA ARG A 852 -7.67 43.68 9.97
C ARG A 852 -6.69 43.47 8.81
N ALA A 853 -6.13 44.57 8.29
CA ALA A 853 -5.15 44.54 7.22
C ALA A 853 -4.05 43.49 7.45
N TYR A 854 -4.00 42.51 6.56
CA TYR A 854 -3.09 41.37 6.55
C TYR A 854 -2.45 41.29 5.16
N CYS A 855 -1.20 40.82 5.13
CA CYS A 855 -0.44 40.68 3.90
C CYS A 855 -0.12 39.21 3.64
N ASP A 856 -0.66 38.66 2.55
CA ASP A 856 -0.47 37.26 2.16
C ASP A 856 0.94 36.97 1.59
N ILE A 857 1.75 38.01 1.32
CA ILE A 857 3.12 37.88 0.78
C ILE A 857 4.16 37.69 1.89
N CYS A 858 3.94 38.26 3.09
CA CYS A 858 4.87 38.18 4.22
C CYS A 858 4.21 37.84 5.57
N GLU A 859 2.96 37.34 5.54
CA GLU A 859 2.19 36.77 6.66
C GLU A 859 2.03 37.65 7.92
N VAL A 860 2.21 38.98 7.80
CA VAL A 860 2.08 39.93 8.92
C VAL A 860 0.84 40.80 8.85
N PHE A 861 0.26 41.06 10.02
CA PHE A 861 -0.80 42.06 10.21
C PHE A 861 -0.21 43.48 10.28
N GLY A 862 -0.80 44.42 9.54
CA GLY A 862 -0.45 45.85 9.61
C GLY A 862 -0.50 46.59 8.28
N HIS A 863 -0.49 45.87 7.16
CA HIS A 863 -0.70 46.40 5.82
C HIS A 863 -1.45 45.37 4.97
N TRP A 864 -1.99 45.79 3.83
CA TRP A 864 -2.60 44.89 2.84
C TRP A 864 -1.54 44.36 1.88
N THR A 865 -1.80 43.18 1.31
CA THR A 865 -0.97 42.52 0.27
C THR A 865 -0.56 43.49 -0.86
N ASP A 866 -1.50 44.32 -1.35
CA ASP A 866 -1.29 45.35 -2.38
C ASP A 866 -0.27 46.45 -2.02
N SER A 867 0.13 46.55 -0.75
CA SER A 867 1.08 47.55 -0.22
C SER A 867 2.41 46.94 0.21
N CYS A 868 2.63 45.65 -0.05
CA CYS A 868 3.88 44.96 0.23
C CYS A 868 4.98 45.36 -0.76
N THR A 869 6.21 45.54 -0.28
CA THR A 869 7.40 45.70 -1.13
C THR A 869 8.15 44.37 -1.17
N ASP A 870 8.11 43.67 -2.32
CA ASP A 870 8.53 42.26 -2.52
C ASP A 870 9.98 41.87 -2.13
N ASP A 871 10.85 42.83 -1.78
CA ASP A 871 12.29 42.63 -1.65
C ASP A 871 12.78 41.89 -0.38
N GLN A 872 11.87 41.38 0.49
CA GLN A 872 12.24 40.63 1.70
C GLN A 872 11.34 39.41 1.97
N THR A 873 11.59 38.32 1.26
CA THR A 873 11.20 36.95 1.66
C THR A 873 12.28 36.33 2.58
N PHE A 874 11.86 35.42 3.46
CA PHE A 874 12.69 34.74 4.46
C PHE A 874 12.43 33.23 4.47
#